data_AF-A0A3M4Q5P6-F1
#
_entry.id   AF-A0A3M4Q5P6-F1
#
_cell.length_a   1.000
_cell.length_b   1.000
_cell.length_c   1.000
_cell.angle_alpha   90.00
_cell.angle_beta   90.00
_cell.angle_gamma   90.00
#
_symmetry.space_group_name_H-M   'P 1'
#
loop_
_entity.id
_entity.type
_entity.pdbx_description
1 polymer ?
#
loop_
_entity_poly.entity_id
_entity_poly.type
_entity_poly.pdbx_seq_one_letter_code
_entity_poly.pdbx_strand_id
1 'polypeptide(L)'
;MQRNWIGKSKGMEVQFPYNVDSIGEAGALKVFTTRPDTLMGATYVAVAAEHPLATQAAQNNPELQAFIAECKGGSVAEADVATQEKKGLPTGLFVEHPLTGEKLPVWVANYVLMHYGDGAVMAVPAHDERDFEFATKYSLPIKSVVRTSSGETNPAPWQDAYGEHGTLINSGEFDGLDFQGAFDAIEVALIKKNLGASRTQFRLRDWGISRQRYWGCPIPIIHCETCGDVPVPEDQLPVVLPEDVVPDGAGSPLARMPEFYACTCPKCGAPAKRETDTMDTFVESSWYYARYASPHYEGGLVEKSAADHWLPVDQYIGGIEHAILHLLYARFFHKLMRDEGLVSSDEPFKNLLTQGMVIAETYYRREANGAYTWFNPADVELERDSKAKVISAKLKSDGLPVEIGGTEKMAKSKNNGVDPQSMIDQFGADTCRLFMMFASPPDMSAEWSDSGVEGSHRFLKRVWRLAHAHVSQGLPGKLDVASLSDGQKAVRRSTHLAIRQASQDVGQNHKFNTAIAQVMTLMNVLEKAPQATEQDRALVQEGLEAVVLLLAPITPHISHELWSRLGHSDAVIDARWPVQDDSALVQDTLQLVIQVNGKLRGQIDMPASASREDVEAAARINENVLRFTEGLTIRKVIVVPGKLVNIVAS
;
A
#
# COMPACT_ATOMS: atom_id res chain seq x y z
N MET A 1 6.62 4.23 -3.91
CA MET A 1 7.17 2.91 -3.49
C MET A 1 7.88 2.19 -4.62
N GLN A 2 7.20 1.70 -5.67
CA GLN A 2 7.84 0.90 -6.72
C GLN A 2 9.03 1.58 -7.43
N ARG A 3 8.97 2.89 -7.73
CA ARG A 3 10.12 3.62 -8.32
C ARG A 3 11.38 3.53 -7.45
N ASN A 4 11.23 3.69 -6.13
CA ASN A 4 12.35 3.63 -5.17
C ASN A 4 12.88 2.19 -5.02
N TRP A 5 12.00 1.19 -5.11
CA TRP A 5 12.38 -0.22 -5.10
C TRP A 5 13.14 -0.62 -6.37
N ILE A 6 12.65 -0.19 -7.54
CA ILE A 6 13.34 -0.40 -8.82
C ILE A 6 14.69 0.31 -8.80
N GLY A 7 14.72 1.53 -8.27
CA GLY A 7 15.94 2.28 -7.99
C GLY A 7 16.84 2.43 -9.20
N LYS A 8 16.27 2.86 -10.34
CA LYS A 8 17.06 3.18 -11.54
C LYS A 8 17.91 4.41 -11.26
N SER A 9 19.22 4.27 -11.33
CA SER A 9 20.19 5.35 -11.17
C SER A 9 21.11 5.43 -12.37
N LYS A 10 21.47 6.66 -12.76
CA LYS A 10 22.59 6.92 -13.67
C LYS A 10 23.78 7.28 -12.81
N GLY A 11 24.88 6.56 -12.98
CA GLY A 11 26.12 6.80 -12.25
C GLY A 11 27.31 6.44 -13.12
N MET A 12 28.41 6.08 -12.48
CA MET A 12 29.66 5.75 -13.14
C MET A 12 30.24 4.48 -12.53
N GLU A 13 30.68 3.57 -13.40
CA GLU A 13 31.59 2.50 -13.01
C GLU A 13 33.00 3.09 -13.00
N VAL A 14 33.70 2.94 -11.87
CA VAL A 14 35.06 3.43 -11.67
C VAL A 14 35.94 2.25 -11.29
N GLN A 15 37.09 2.13 -11.94
CA GLN A 15 38.07 1.08 -11.71
C GLN A 15 39.26 1.66 -10.96
N PHE A 16 39.49 1.18 -9.74
CA PHE A 16 40.65 1.52 -8.92
C PHE A 16 41.74 0.47 -9.17
N PRO A 17 42.85 0.80 -9.86
CA PRO A 17 43.91 -0.16 -10.12
C PRO A 17 44.45 -0.78 -8.83
N TYR A 18 44.76 -2.07 -8.87
CA TYR A 18 45.39 -2.76 -7.75
C TYR A 18 46.80 -2.24 -7.53
N ASN A 19 47.16 -1.96 -6.27
CA ASN A 19 48.55 -1.73 -5.95
C ASN A 19 49.26 -3.09 -5.90
N VAL A 20 50.03 -3.39 -6.95
CA VAL A 20 50.69 -4.70 -7.18
C VAL A 20 51.57 -5.10 -6.00
N ASP A 21 52.23 -4.15 -5.33
CA ASP A 21 53.07 -4.44 -4.15
C ASP A 21 52.29 -5.09 -3.01
N SER A 22 51.01 -4.71 -2.83
CA SER A 22 50.17 -5.21 -1.74
C SER A 22 49.30 -6.40 -2.15
N ILE A 23 48.77 -6.40 -3.38
CA ILE A 23 47.82 -7.41 -3.86
C ILE A 23 48.55 -8.57 -4.56
N GLY A 24 49.75 -8.34 -5.10
CA GLY A 24 50.58 -9.36 -5.74
C GLY A 24 50.25 -9.63 -7.22
N GLU A 25 49.22 -8.98 -7.78
CA GLU A 25 48.87 -9.08 -9.20
C GLU A 25 48.33 -7.75 -9.76
N ALA A 26 48.39 -7.61 -11.08
CA ALA A 26 47.76 -6.51 -11.79
C ALA A 26 46.27 -6.77 -11.95
N GLY A 27 45.45 -5.76 -11.71
CA GLY A 27 44.00 -5.83 -11.78
C GLY A 27 43.38 -4.51 -11.37
N ALA A 28 42.07 -4.48 -11.17
CA ALA A 28 41.38 -3.31 -10.66
C ALA A 28 40.14 -3.70 -9.84
N LEU A 29 39.86 -2.90 -8.81
CA LEU A 29 38.63 -2.97 -8.04
C LEU A 29 37.58 -2.12 -8.76
N LYS A 30 36.49 -2.75 -9.19
CA LYS A 30 35.37 -2.03 -9.80
C LYS A 30 34.41 -1.57 -8.71
N VAL A 31 33.98 -0.32 -8.82
CA VAL A 31 32.94 0.24 -7.96
C VAL A 31 31.92 0.99 -8.81
N PHE A 32 30.70 1.09 -8.32
CA PHE A 32 29.67 1.94 -8.92
C PHE A 32 29.34 3.10 -7.98
N THR A 33 29.28 4.31 -8.51
CA THR A 33 28.89 5.50 -7.75
C THR A 33 27.89 6.35 -8.52
N THR A 34 26.90 6.90 -7.82
CA THR A 34 26.01 7.95 -8.35
C THR A 34 26.55 9.36 -8.11
N ARG A 35 27.68 9.45 -7.42
CA ARG A 35 28.38 10.69 -7.07
C ARG A 35 29.83 10.68 -7.61
N PRO A 36 30.03 10.52 -8.93
CA PRO A 36 31.39 10.58 -9.49
C PRO A 36 32.02 11.97 -9.34
N ASP A 37 31.22 13.02 -9.18
CA ASP A 37 31.65 14.38 -8.84
C ASP A 37 32.55 14.41 -7.60
N THR A 38 32.31 13.52 -6.64
CA THR A 38 33.06 13.47 -5.38
C THR A 38 34.25 12.52 -5.38
N LEU A 39 34.61 11.93 -6.53
CA LEU A 39 35.67 10.91 -6.65
C LEU A 39 36.99 11.36 -6.02
N MET A 40 37.39 12.63 -6.21
CA MET A 40 38.62 13.21 -5.66
C MET A 40 38.66 13.26 -4.12
N GLY A 41 37.53 13.05 -3.47
CA GLY A 41 37.36 12.96 -2.02
C GLY A 41 37.42 11.53 -1.48
N ALA A 42 37.62 10.52 -2.34
CA ALA A 42 37.72 9.13 -1.92
C ALA A 42 39.00 8.91 -1.09
N THR A 43 38.85 8.42 0.14
CA THR A 43 39.98 8.23 1.08
C THR A 43 40.23 6.77 1.44
N TYR A 44 39.29 5.88 1.15
CA TYR A 44 39.43 4.43 1.24
C TYR A 44 38.42 3.74 0.31
N VAL A 45 38.56 2.43 0.13
CA VAL A 45 37.55 1.59 -0.52
C VAL A 45 37.09 0.51 0.44
N ALA A 46 35.81 0.17 0.39
CA ALA A 46 35.22 -0.88 1.22
C ALA A 46 34.69 -2.01 0.34
N VAL A 47 34.97 -3.26 0.73
CA VAL A 47 34.54 -4.48 0.04
C VAL A 47 33.68 -5.35 0.95
N ALA A 48 32.79 -6.13 0.34
CA ALA A 48 31.97 -7.12 1.03
C ALA A 48 32.82 -8.23 1.66
N ALA A 49 32.30 -8.89 2.68
CA ALA A 49 32.97 -10.01 3.35
C ALA A 49 33.24 -11.21 2.41
N GLU A 50 32.41 -11.39 1.38
CA GLU A 50 32.54 -12.42 0.36
C GLU A 50 33.47 -12.03 -0.80
N HIS A 51 33.99 -10.79 -0.83
CA HIS A 51 34.78 -10.30 -1.96
C HIS A 51 36.12 -11.07 -2.08
N PRO A 52 36.63 -11.36 -3.30
CA PRO A 52 37.90 -12.06 -3.49
C PRO A 52 39.08 -11.44 -2.72
N LEU A 53 39.21 -10.10 -2.72
CA LEU A 53 40.24 -9.39 -1.95
C LEU A 53 40.11 -9.61 -0.43
N ALA A 54 38.88 -9.71 0.10
CA ALA A 54 38.67 -10.01 1.52
C ALA A 54 39.14 -11.43 1.84
N THR A 55 38.82 -12.38 0.97
CA THR A 55 39.28 -13.78 1.10
C THR A 55 40.79 -13.89 1.03
N GLN A 56 41.43 -13.17 0.11
CA GLN A 56 42.88 -13.12 -0.03
C GLN A 56 43.54 -12.52 1.22
N ALA A 57 43.08 -11.36 1.68
CA ALA A 57 43.61 -10.69 2.87
C ALA A 57 43.46 -11.54 4.14
N ALA A 58 42.41 -12.36 4.20
CA ALA A 58 42.13 -13.21 5.34
C ALA A 58 43.03 -14.45 5.44
N GLN A 59 43.76 -14.86 4.38
CA GLN A 59 44.56 -16.11 4.38
C GLN A 59 45.50 -16.24 5.59
N ASN A 60 46.10 -15.13 6.04
CA ASN A 60 47.03 -15.09 7.16
C ASN A 60 46.59 -14.16 8.31
N ASN A 61 45.29 -13.81 8.38
CA ASN A 61 44.75 -12.90 9.38
C ASN A 61 43.54 -13.54 10.11
N PRO A 62 43.75 -14.19 11.28
CA PRO A 62 42.69 -14.86 12.02
C PRO A 62 41.56 -13.92 12.47
N GLU A 63 41.87 -12.66 12.77
CA GLU A 63 40.88 -11.67 13.17
C GLU A 63 39.95 -11.33 11.98
N LEU A 64 40.54 -11.16 10.78
CA LEU A 64 39.77 -10.91 9.57
C LEU A 64 38.93 -12.12 9.15
N GLN A 65 39.46 -13.35 9.33
CA GLN A 65 38.69 -14.58 9.10
C GLN A 65 37.46 -14.66 10.01
N ALA A 66 37.63 -14.36 11.30
CA ALA A 66 36.55 -14.36 12.28
C ALA A 66 35.49 -13.29 11.93
N PHE A 67 35.93 -12.09 11.52
CA PHE A 67 35.01 -11.03 11.10
C PHE A 67 34.24 -11.37 9.82
N ILE A 68 34.90 -11.97 8.82
CA ILE A 68 34.22 -12.45 7.61
C ILE A 68 33.17 -13.53 7.97
N ALA A 69 33.48 -14.43 8.91
CA ALA A 69 32.52 -15.43 9.39
C ALA A 69 31.35 -14.79 10.16
N GLU A 70 31.59 -13.77 10.98
CA GLU A 70 30.53 -12.97 11.64
C GLU A 70 29.60 -12.35 10.59
N CYS A 71 30.16 -11.68 9.57
CA CYS A 71 29.37 -11.04 8.51
C CYS A 71 28.50 -12.05 7.75
N LYS A 72 29.02 -13.24 7.45
CA LYS A 72 28.27 -14.32 6.78
C LYS A 72 27.14 -14.91 7.62
N GLY A 73 27.22 -14.80 8.95
CA GLY A 73 26.17 -15.22 9.88
C GLY A 73 25.09 -14.17 10.13
N GLY A 74 25.29 -12.94 9.65
CA GLY A 74 24.37 -11.81 9.83
C GLY A 74 23.12 -11.88 8.96
N SER A 75 22.13 -11.03 9.27
CA SER A 75 20.95 -10.86 8.41
C SER A 75 21.34 -10.21 7.09
N VAL A 76 20.85 -10.77 5.98
CA VAL A 76 21.00 -10.21 4.62
C VAL A 76 19.84 -9.27 4.24
N ALA A 77 18.85 -9.09 5.12
CA ALA A 77 17.73 -8.20 4.86
C ALA A 77 18.20 -6.74 4.90
N GLU A 78 17.93 -5.97 3.82
CA GLU A 78 18.44 -4.60 3.68
C GLU A 78 18.04 -3.67 4.84
N ALA A 79 16.84 -3.84 5.41
CA ALA A 79 16.38 -3.06 6.55
C ALA A 79 17.19 -3.33 7.82
N ASP A 80 17.55 -4.60 8.05
CA ASP A 80 18.38 -5.00 9.18
C ASP A 80 19.81 -4.48 8.98
N VAL A 81 20.38 -4.64 7.79
CA VAL A 81 21.74 -4.17 7.46
C VAL A 81 21.85 -2.64 7.63
N ALA A 82 20.84 -1.88 7.22
CA ALA A 82 20.85 -0.42 7.34
C ALA A 82 20.84 0.09 8.79
N THR A 83 20.27 -0.68 9.73
CA THR A 83 20.16 -0.31 11.15
C THR A 83 21.27 -0.91 12.02
N GLN A 84 22.01 -1.90 11.49
CA GLN A 84 23.15 -2.47 12.16
C GLN A 84 24.27 -1.45 12.37
N GLU A 85 25.00 -1.65 13.46
CA GLU A 85 26.23 -0.91 13.69
C GLU A 85 27.22 -1.17 12.54
N LYS A 86 27.73 -0.11 11.91
CA LYS A 86 28.75 -0.22 10.87
C LYS A 86 30.06 -0.70 11.49
N LYS A 87 30.51 -1.89 11.10
CA LYS A 87 31.76 -2.52 11.53
C LYS A 87 32.63 -2.83 10.33
N GLY A 88 33.94 -2.79 10.52
CA GLY A 88 34.90 -3.20 9.52
C GLY A 88 36.31 -3.39 10.07
N LEU A 89 37.13 -4.06 9.27
CA LEU A 89 38.55 -4.30 9.54
C LEU A 89 39.42 -3.95 8.32
N PRO A 90 40.63 -3.42 8.54
CA PRO A 90 41.56 -3.16 7.46
C PRO A 90 42.12 -4.47 6.90
N THR A 91 42.28 -4.54 5.58
CA THR A 91 42.85 -5.73 4.92
C THR A 91 44.38 -5.74 4.86
N GLY A 92 45.01 -4.56 4.98
CA GLY A 92 46.42 -4.36 4.64
C GLY A 92 46.71 -4.27 3.13
N LEU A 93 45.68 -4.45 2.30
CA LEU A 93 45.76 -4.28 0.84
C LEU A 93 45.45 -2.82 0.46
N PHE A 94 45.98 -2.40 -0.69
CA PHE A 94 45.79 -1.05 -1.23
C PHE A 94 45.37 -1.10 -2.69
N VAL A 95 44.56 -0.12 -3.08
CA VAL A 95 44.29 0.23 -4.48
C VAL A 95 44.81 1.62 -4.77
N GLU A 96 44.90 2.00 -6.02
CA GLU A 96 45.33 3.33 -6.44
C GLU A 96 44.12 4.16 -6.88
N HIS A 97 44.06 5.41 -6.44
CA HIS A 97 43.04 6.34 -6.88
C HIS A 97 43.22 6.58 -8.40
N PRO A 98 42.20 6.39 -9.25
CA PRO A 98 42.35 6.32 -10.71
C PRO A 98 42.85 7.63 -11.35
N LEU A 99 42.52 8.78 -10.73
CA LEU A 99 42.94 10.09 -11.20
C LEU A 99 44.26 10.59 -10.56
N THR A 100 44.42 10.51 -9.23
CA THR A 100 45.60 11.03 -8.50
C THR A 100 46.75 10.03 -8.37
N GLY A 101 46.49 8.72 -8.42
CA GLY A 101 47.47 7.66 -8.14
C GLY A 101 47.77 7.45 -6.65
N GLU A 102 47.08 8.14 -5.75
CA GLU A 102 47.25 7.97 -4.30
C GLU A 102 46.83 6.57 -3.85
N LYS A 103 47.57 5.98 -2.89
CA LYS A 103 47.23 4.67 -2.32
C LYS A 103 46.05 4.81 -1.36
N LEU A 104 44.96 4.09 -1.65
CA LEU A 104 43.77 4.01 -0.81
C LEU A 104 43.72 2.64 -0.11
N PRO A 105 43.54 2.59 1.23
CA PRO A 105 43.44 1.33 1.95
C PRO A 105 42.12 0.62 1.62
N VAL A 106 42.18 -0.71 1.50
CA VAL A 106 41.01 -1.56 1.32
C VAL A 106 40.52 -2.06 2.69
N TRP A 107 39.23 -1.88 2.96
CA TRP A 107 38.55 -2.34 4.18
C TRP A 107 37.51 -3.40 3.87
N VAL A 108 37.34 -4.37 4.76
CA VAL A 108 36.15 -5.24 4.76
C VAL A 108 35.10 -4.60 5.65
N ALA A 109 33.89 -4.40 5.16
CA ALA A 109 32.82 -3.76 5.92
C ALA A 109 31.49 -4.52 5.82
N ASN A 110 30.74 -4.58 6.92
CA ASN A 110 29.51 -5.36 7.03
C ASN A 110 28.30 -4.76 6.27
N TYR A 111 28.38 -3.49 5.88
CA TYR A 111 27.31 -2.81 5.14
C TYR A 111 27.49 -2.86 3.61
N VAL A 112 28.61 -3.41 3.11
CA VAL A 112 28.86 -3.61 1.69
C VAL A 112 28.35 -5.00 1.30
N LEU A 113 27.39 -5.05 0.38
CA LEU A 113 26.73 -6.28 -0.04
C LEU A 113 27.33 -6.78 -1.35
N MET A 114 27.78 -8.03 -1.39
CA MET A 114 28.40 -8.63 -2.59
C MET A 114 27.49 -8.58 -3.83
N HIS A 115 26.18 -8.69 -3.62
CA HIS A 115 25.18 -8.72 -4.68
C HIS A 115 24.70 -7.32 -5.11
N TYR A 116 25.28 -6.25 -4.58
CA TYR A 116 25.00 -4.87 -4.98
C TYR A 116 26.23 -4.25 -5.65
N GLY A 117 26.11 -3.91 -6.94
CA GLY A 117 27.27 -3.53 -7.75
C GLY A 117 28.22 -4.71 -7.94
N ASP A 118 29.52 -4.46 -7.81
CA ASP A 118 30.59 -5.48 -7.85
C ASP A 118 31.05 -5.90 -6.44
N GLY A 119 30.21 -5.68 -5.40
CA GLY A 119 30.55 -6.00 -4.02
C GLY A 119 31.60 -5.07 -3.40
N ALA A 120 31.77 -3.88 -3.97
CA ALA A 120 32.73 -2.88 -3.53
C ALA A 120 32.20 -1.46 -3.74
N VAL A 121 32.61 -0.54 -2.86
CA VAL A 121 32.27 0.89 -2.92
C VAL A 121 33.51 1.74 -2.69
N MET A 122 33.60 2.87 -3.38
CA MET A 122 34.51 3.94 -2.95
C MET A 122 33.86 4.68 -1.80
N ALA A 123 34.63 5.00 -0.77
CA ALA A 123 34.11 5.76 0.35
C ALA A 123 34.55 7.21 0.27
N VAL A 124 33.58 8.13 0.32
CA VAL A 124 33.80 9.58 0.30
C VAL A 124 33.21 10.20 1.57
N PRO A 125 33.92 10.12 2.70
CA PRO A 125 33.35 10.44 4.02
C PRO A 125 32.76 11.84 4.14
N ALA A 126 33.31 12.83 3.45
CA ALA A 126 32.80 14.19 3.53
C ALA A 126 31.41 14.37 2.91
N HIS A 127 30.93 13.43 2.08
CA HIS A 127 29.73 13.59 1.25
C HIS A 127 28.78 12.38 1.22
N ASP A 128 29.04 11.33 2.03
CA ASP A 128 28.11 10.21 2.30
C ASP A 128 28.07 9.95 3.81
N GLU A 129 26.86 9.90 4.37
CA GLU A 129 26.62 9.74 5.81
C GLU A 129 27.23 8.45 6.38
N ARG A 130 27.11 7.33 5.65
CA ARG A 130 27.61 6.03 6.11
C ARG A 130 29.13 6.02 6.11
N ASP A 131 29.72 6.60 5.07
CA ASP A 131 31.16 6.74 4.95
C ASP A 131 31.71 7.68 6.03
N PHE A 132 30.98 8.76 6.37
CA PHE A 132 31.33 9.71 7.44
C PHE A 132 31.35 9.04 8.81
N GLU A 133 30.30 8.30 9.15
CA GLU A 133 30.22 7.58 10.42
C GLU A 133 31.32 6.52 10.54
N PHE A 134 31.54 5.74 9.48
CA PHE A 134 32.60 4.73 9.46
C PHE A 134 33.98 5.36 9.58
N ALA A 135 34.26 6.42 8.81
CA ALA A 135 35.54 7.11 8.88
C ALA A 135 35.79 7.75 10.24
N THR A 136 34.76 8.35 10.84
CA THR A 136 34.84 8.94 12.19
C THR A 136 35.16 7.86 13.24
N LYS A 137 34.48 6.72 13.18
CA LYS A 137 34.69 5.59 14.11
C LYS A 137 36.10 5.01 14.02
N TYR A 138 36.63 4.86 12.81
CA TYR A 138 37.94 4.26 12.57
C TYR A 138 39.07 5.28 12.36
N SER A 139 38.81 6.57 12.59
CA SER A 139 39.78 7.66 12.39
C SER A 139 40.40 7.69 10.98
N LEU A 140 39.60 7.40 9.95
CA LEU A 140 40.00 7.48 8.55
C LEU A 140 39.94 8.93 8.04
N PRO A 141 40.72 9.29 7.00
CA PRO A 141 40.73 10.65 6.49
C PRO A 141 39.36 11.08 5.94
N ILE A 142 38.96 12.32 6.24
CA ILE A 142 37.74 12.96 5.72
C ILE A 142 38.19 14.16 4.87
N LYS A 143 37.97 14.09 3.56
CA LYS A 143 38.41 15.12 2.60
C LYS A 143 37.20 15.77 1.92
N SER A 144 36.97 17.05 2.20
CA SER A 144 35.89 17.82 1.57
C SER A 144 36.26 18.22 0.15
N VAL A 145 35.39 17.88 -0.81
CA VAL A 145 35.56 18.17 -2.24
C VAL A 145 34.36 18.88 -2.88
N VAL A 146 33.28 19.09 -2.13
CA VAL A 146 32.11 19.85 -2.57
C VAL A 146 31.85 20.98 -1.59
N ARG A 147 31.71 22.21 -2.10
CA ARG A 147 31.18 23.33 -1.32
C ARG A 147 29.66 23.18 -1.22
N THR A 148 29.15 22.99 0.00
CA THR A 148 27.72 22.82 0.27
C THR A 148 27.16 24.06 0.97
N SER A 149 25.86 24.08 1.26
CA SER A 149 25.23 25.17 2.02
C SER A 149 25.79 25.33 3.45
N SER A 150 26.38 24.28 4.02
CA SER A 150 27.06 24.31 5.33
C SER A 150 28.51 24.81 5.26
N GLY A 151 29.04 25.11 4.07
CA GLY A 151 30.40 25.60 3.85
C GLY A 151 31.32 24.62 3.13
N GLU A 152 32.63 24.76 3.37
CA GLU A 152 33.70 23.98 2.70
C GLU A 152 34.31 22.90 3.60
N THR A 153 33.78 22.73 4.82
CA THR A 153 34.25 21.76 5.81
C THR A 153 33.09 20.97 6.39
N ASN A 154 33.39 19.76 6.88
CA ASN A 154 32.40 18.80 7.37
C ASN A 154 32.74 18.37 8.82
N PRO A 155 32.66 19.27 9.82
CA PRO A 155 32.89 18.90 11.22
C PRO A 155 31.82 17.91 11.72
N ALA A 156 32.19 17.05 12.66
CA ALA A 156 31.23 16.16 13.31
C ALA A 156 30.23 16.94 14.21
N PRO A 157 28.98 16.46 14.38
CA PRO A 157 28.39 15.27 13.76
C PRO A 157 27.98 15.49 12.30
N TRP A 158 27.58 14.42 11.61
CA TRP A 158 27.03 14.50 10.25
C TRP A 158 25.88 15.52 10.16
N GLN A 159 25.80 16.22 9.03
CA GLN A 159 24.69 17.10 8.67
C GLN A 159 24.22 16.76 7.25
N ASP A 160 22.90 16.69 7.03
CA ASP A 160 22.33 16.37 5.71
C ASP A 160 22.86 17.26 4.58
N ALA A 161 23.17 18.52 4.89
CA ALA A 161 23.77 19.48 3.96
C ALA A 161 25.09 18.98 3.34
N TYR A 162 25.82 18.07 3.98
CA TYR A 162 27.09 17.53 3.48
C TYR A 162 26.92 16.65 2.23
N GLY A 163 25.74 16.04 2.08
CA GLY A 163 25.38 15.22 0.93
C GLY A 163 24.86 16.01 -0.27
N GLU A 164 24.70 17.34 -0.16
CA GLU A 164 24.20 18.19 -1.23
C GLU A 164 25.10 18.13 -2.49
N HIS A 165 24.50 18.45 -3.64
CA HIS A 165 25.26 18.74 -4.86
C HIS A 165 25.67 20.21 -4.81
N GLY A 166 26.93 20.48 -5.16
CA GLY A 166 27.49 21.83 -5.10
C GLY A 166 28.65 22.01 -6.07
N THR A 167 29.41 23.09 -5.88
CA THR A 167 30.60 23.37 -6.69
C THR A 167 31.79 22.60 -6.13
N LEU A 168 32.59 21.99 -7.02
CA LEU A 168 33.80 21.28 -6.60
C LEU A 168 34.89 22.21 -6.08
N ILE A 169 35.55 21.72 -5.02
CA ILE A 169 36.73 22.29 -4.38
C ILE A 169 37.73 21.15 -4.13
N ASN A 170 39.01 21.46 -3.89
CA ASN A 170 40.05 20.47 -3.54
C ASN A 170 40.15 19.26 -4.51
N SER A 171 39.77 19.47 -5.76
CA SER A 171 39.60 18.48 -6.83
C SER A 171 40.50 18.73 -8.04
N GLY A 172 41.43 19.69 -7.95
CA GLY A 172 42.46 19.90 -8.98
C GLY A 172 41.87 20.50 -10.26
N GLU A 173 42.02 19.81 -11.39
CA GLU A 173 41.51 20.31 -12.69
C GLU A 173 39.98 20.43 -12.75
N PHE A 174 39.25 19.83 -11.79
CA PHE A 174 37.79 19.87 -11.71
C PHE A 174 37.25 20.97 -10.79
N ASP A 175 38.11 21.74 -10.13
CA ASP A 175 37.68 22.82 -9.22
C ASP A 175 36.82 23.87 -9.95
N GLY A 176 35.75 24.31 -9.29
CA GLY A 176 34.82 25.31 -9.84
C GLY A 176 33.71 24.75 -10.72
N LEU A 177 33.73 23.45 -11.07
CA LEU A 177 32.64 22.80 -11.79
C LEU A 177 31.44 22.54 -10.87
N ASP A 178 30.23 22.61 -11.44
CA ASP A 178 29.02 22.12 -10.79
C ASP A 178 28.89 20.60 -10.96
N PHE A 179 27.86 19.99 -10.37
CA PHE A 179 27.66 18.54 -10.40
C PHE A 179 27.68 17.96 -11.82
N GLN A 180 26.95 18.55 -12.76
CA GLN A 180 26.85 18.00 -14.12
C GLN A 180 28.15 18.19 -14.89
N GLY A 181 28.77 19.37 -14.80
CA GLY A 181 30.07 19.62 -15.42
C GLY A 181 31.16 18.71 -14.85
N ALA A 182 31.17 18.48 -13.54
CA ALA A 182 32.07 17.55 -12.86
C ALA A 182 31.85 16.11 -13.29
N PHE A 183 30.59 15.66 -13.36
CA PHE A 183 30.23 14.32 -13.84
C PHE A 183 30.81 14.08 -15.23
N ASP A 184 30.56 14.98 -16.17
CA ASP A 184 31.00 14.83 -17.57
C ASP A 184 32.53 14.91 -17.69
N ALA A 185 33.18 15.83 -16.96
CA ALA A 185 34.63 15.99 -17.00
C ALA A 185 35.37 14.78 -16.41
N ILE A 186 34.88 14.24 -15.29
CA ILE A 186 35.45 13.05 -14.65
C ILE A 186 35.23 11.81 -15.52
N GLU A 187 34.08 11.69 -16.20
CA GLU A 187 33.84 10.63 -17.17
C GLU A 187 34.90 10.64 -18.28
N VAL A 188 35.13 11.81 -18.90
CA VAL A 188 36.14 11.97 -19.95
C VAL A 188 37.53 11.61 -19.45
N ALA A 189 37.89 12.02 -18.24
CA ALA A 189 39.19 11.72 -17.64
C ALA A 189 39.38 10.21 -17.39
N LEU A 190 38.35 9.52 -16.89
CA LEU A 190 38.39 8.08 -16.64
C LEU A 190 38.38 7.25 -17.93
N ILE A 191 37.58 7.63 -18.93
CA ILE A 191 37.56 6.97 -20.25
C ILE A 191 38.94 7.06 -20.91
N LYS A 192 39.59 8.23 -20.86
CA LYS A 192 40.95 8.42 -21.43
C LYS A 192 41.99 7.47 -20.82
N LYS A 193 41.79 7.06 -19.56
CA LYS A 193 42.64 6.10 -18.85
C LYS A 193 42.14 4.66 -18.95
N ASN A 194 41.00 4.40 -19.60
CA ASN A 194 40.28 3.12 -19.58
C ASN A 194 39.93 2.64 -18.17
N LEU A 195 39.63 3.56 -17.24
CA LEU A 195 39.35 3.27 -15.84
C LEU A 195 37.91 3.57 -15.42
N GLY A 196 37.01 3.83 -16.36
CA GLY A 196 35.60 4.03 -16.02
C GLY A 196 34.77 4.58 -17.17
N ALA A 197 33.45 4.50 -17.01
CA ALA A 197 32.45 5.04 -17.92
C ALA A 197 31.10 5.16 -17.21
N SER A 198 30.21 6.02 -17.71
CA SER A 198 28.84 6.10 -17.19
C SER A 198 28.08 4.79 -17.41
N ARG A 199 27.28 4.43 -16.41
CA ARG A 199 26.49 3.21 -16.40
C ARG A 199 25.14 3.49 -15.76
N THR A 200 24.09 2.89 -16.32
CA THR A 200 22.79 2.82 -15.63
C THR A 200 22.77 1.58 -14.77
N GLN A 201 22.42 1.74 -13.50
CA GLN A 201 22.28 0.66 -12.53
C GLN A 201 20.86 0.63 -11.99
N PHE A 202 20.43 -0.54 -11.55
CA PHE A 202 19.16 -0.74 -10.86
C PHE A 202 19.45 -1.29 -9.46
N ARG A 203 18.66 -0.83 -8.48
CA ARG A 203 18.58 -1.47 -7.17
C ARG A 203 17.82 -2.79 -7.24
N LEU A 204 16.86 -2.89 -8.17
CA LEU A 204 16.13 -4.13 -8.43
C LEU A 204 17.10 -5.28 -8.73
N ARG A 205 16.86 -6.41 -8.06
CA ARG A 205 17.55 -7.67 -8.32
C ARG A 205 16.63 -8.60 -9.10
N ASP A 206 17.22 -9.59 -9.74
CA ASP A 206 16.47 -10.68 -10.34
C ASP A 206 15.64 -11.41 -9.29
N TRP A 207 14.48 -11.91 -9.71
CA TRP A 207 13.57 -12.61 -8.83
C TRP A 207 14.01 -14.06 -8.67
N GLY A 208 14.63 -14.34 -7.52
CA GLY A 208 14.92 -15.72 -7.11
C GLY A 208 13.64 -16.47 -6.75
N ILE A 209 13.17 -17.32 -7.67
CA ILE A 209 11.93 -18.10 -7.50
C ILE A 209 12.13 -19.43 -6.77
N SER A 210 13.37 -19.92 -6.58
CA SER A 210 13.61 -21.21 -5.94
C SER A 210 13.31 -21.19 -4.45
N ARG A 211 12.59 -22.19 -3.94
CA ARG A 211 12.29 -22.37 -2.52
C ARG A 211 12.58 -23.80 -2.11
N GLN A 212 13.41 -23.96 -1.09
CA GLN A 212 13.66 -25.24 -0.40
C GLN A 212 12.50 -25.61 0.53
N ARG A 213 11.28 -25.62 -0.01
CA ARG A 213 10.03 -25.94 0.70
C ARG A 213 9.28 -27.00 -0.09
N TYR A 214 8.42 -27.74 0.61
CA TYR A 214 7.59 -28.77 0.01
C TYR A 214 6.38 -28.19 -0.72
N TRP A 215 5.65 -27.30 -0.05
CA TRP A 215 4.32 -26.87 -0.49
C TRP A 215 4.42 -25.73 -1.50
N GLY A 216 4.60 -26.09 -2.77
CA GLY A 216 4.66 -25.18 -3.90
C GLY A 216 4.70 -25.91 -5.24
N CYS A 217 4.61 -25.17 -6.35
CA CYS A 217 4.71 -25.73 -7.69
C CYS A 217 6.13 -26.26 -7.96
N PRO A 218 6.33 -27.55 -8.29
CA PRO A 218 7.67 -28.07 -8.63
C PRO A 218 8.28 -27.33 -9.82
N ILE A 219 9.58 -27.00 -9.74
CA ILE A 219 10.29 -26.36 -10.83
C ILE A 219 10.55 -27.39 -11.94
N PRO A 220 10.13 -27.15 -13.21
CA PRO A 220 10.19 -28.14 -14.28
C PRO A 220 11.59 -28.22 -14.92
N ILE A 221 12.60 -28.54 -14.11
CA ILE A 221 14.00 -28.74 -14.53
C ILE A 221 14.47 -30.16 -14.14
N ILE A 222 15.32 -30.74 -14.99
CA ILE A 222 16.02 -32.01 -14.79
C ILE A 222 17.52 -31.77 -14.86
N HIS A 223 18.24 -32.11 -13.80
CA HIS A 223 19.70 -32.08 -13.71
C HIS A 223 20.30 -33.38 -14.25
N CYS A 224 21.08 -33.28 -15.32
CA CYS A 224 21.80 -34.39 -15.92
C CYS A 224 23.32 -34.13 -15.89
N GLU A 225 24.10 -35.09 -15.41
CA GLU A 225 25.58 -34.95 -15.34
C GLU A 225 26.23 -34.72 -16.71
N THR A 226 25.62 -35.20 -17.79
CA THR A 226 26.16 -35.04 -19.15
C THR A 226 25.59 -33.81 -19.87
N CYS A 227 24.31 -33.50 -19.67
CA CYS A 227 23.61 -32.46 -20.44
C CYS A 227 23.45 -31.13 -19.70
N GLY A 228 23.75 -31.08 -18.41
CA GLY A 228 23.45 -29.94 -17.53
C GLY A 228 21.98 -29.88 -17.14
N ASP A 229 21.46 -28.67 -16.97
CA ASP A 229 20.07 -28.40 -16.62
C ASP A 229 19.20 -28.44 -17.87
N VAL A 230 18.22 -29.35 -17.88
CA VAL A 230 17.35 -29.62 -19.01
C VAL A 230 15.90 -29.35 -18.61
N PRO A 231 15.14 -28.50 -19.34
CA PRO A 231 13.71 -28.32 -19.08
C PRO A 231 12.94 -29.63 -19.25
N VAL A 232 11.91 -29.82 -18.42
CA VAL A 232 10.94 -30.91 -18.60
C VAL A 232 10.18 -30.70 -19.92
N PRO A 233 10.05 -31.72 -20.79
CA PRO A 233 9.28 -31.62 -22.03
C PRO A 233 7.80 -31.30 -21.79
N GLU A 234 7.16 -30.59 -22.73
CA GLU A 234 5.75 -30.17 -22.61
C GLU A 234 4.78 -31.34 -22.41
N ASP A 235 5.04 -32.48 -23.07
CA ASP A 235 4.23 -33.70 -22.96
C ASP A 235 4.40 -34.44 -21.62
N GLN A 236 5.34 -34.00 -20.79
CA GLN A 236 5.58 -34.50 -19.43
C GLN A 236 5.14 -33.51 -18.34
N LEU A 237 4.58 -32.36 -18.74
CA LEU A 237 3.97 -31.42 -17.80
C LEU A 237 2.53 -31.86 -17.45
N PRO A 238 2.06 -31.57 -16.23
CA PRO A 238 2.79 -30.95 -15.12
C PRO A 238 3.71 -31.93 -14.38
N VAL A 239 4.79 -31.42 -13.77
CA VAL A 239 5.51 -32.17 -12.71
C VAL A 239 4.63 -32.12 -11.46
N VAL A 240 3.91 -33.21 -11.21
CA VAL A 240 2.93 -33.29 -10.11
C VAL A 240 3.65 -33.34 -8.77
N LEU A 241 3.28 -32.44 -7.84
CA LEU A 241 3.73 -32.50 -6.45
C LEU A 241 3.08 -33.73 -5.78
N PRO A 242 3.86 -34.66 -5.19
CA PRO A 242 3.28 -35.79 -4.45
C PRO A 242 2.52 -35.27 -3.22
N GLU A 243 1.26 -35.67 -3.01
CA GLU A 243 0.43 -35.16 -1.91
C GLU A 243 0.48 -36.03 -0.63
N ASP A 244 0.77 -37.33 -0.78
CA ASP A 244 0.85 -38.30 0.32
C ASP A 244 2.17 -38.18 1.10
N VAL A 245 2.42 -37.00 1.67
CA VAL A 245 3.67 -36.67 2.37
C VAL A 245 3.38 -36.10 3.74
N VAL A 246 4.13 -36.55 4.76
CA VAL A 246 4.06 -36.00 6.13
C VAL A 246 5.35 -35.20 6.39
N PRO A 247 5.29 -33.85 6.38
CA PRO A 247 6.45 -33.03 6.73
C PRO A 247 6.90 -33.26 8.17
N ASP A 248 8.18 -33.57 8.37
CA ASP A 248 8.80 -33.83 9.67
C ASP A 248 9.50 -32.61 10.28
N GLY A 249 9.48 -31.48 9.58
CA GLY A 249 10.19 -30.25 9.96
C GLY A 249 11.68 -30.23 9.61
N ALA A 250 12.23 -31.29 9.00
CA ALA A 250 13.66 -31.39 8.64
C ALA A 250 13.99 -30.83 7.25
N GLY A 251 13.13 -29.99 6.67
CA GLY A 251 13.25 -29.43 5.32
C GLY A 251 12.36 -30.11 4.28
N SER A 252 12.54 -29.76 3.00
CA SER A 252 11.72 -30.33 1.92
C SER A 252 11.90 -31.86 1.83
N PRO A 253 10.81 -32.66 1.83
CA PRO A 253 10.87 -34.10 1.70
C PRO A 253 11.22 -34.53 0.26
N LEU A 254 11.00 -33.68 -0.74
CA LEU A 254 11.21 -34.01 -2.16
C LEU A 254 12.65 -34.47 -2.45
N ALA A 255 13.64 -33.86 -1.79
CA ALA A 255 15.05 -34.24 -1.91
C ALA A 255 15.36 -35.65 -1.37
N ARG A 256 14.46 -36.23 -0.57
CA ARG A 256 14.58 -37.55 0.06
C ARG A 256 13.64 -38.59 -0.55
N MET A 257 12.95 -38.26 -1.65
CA MET A 257 11.97 -39.12 -2.33
C MET A 257 12.49 -39.55 -3.71
N PRO A 258 13.25 -40.66 -3.82
CA PRO A 258 13.73 -41.18 -5.11
C PRO A 258 12.61 -41.36 -6.13
N GLU A 259 11.42 -41.76 -5.71
CA GLU A 259 10.23 -41.91 -6.54
C GLU A 259 9.77 -40.60 -7.20
N PHE A 260 10.12 -39.45 -6.62
CA PHE A 260 9.87 -38.13 -7.19
C PHE A 260 11.06 -37.66 -8.03
N TYR A 261 12.27 -37.61 -7.45
CA TYR A 261 13.40 -36.96 -8.12
C TYR A 261 14.08 -37.83 -9.16
N ALA A 262 14.11 -39.16 -9.01
CA ALA A 262 14.83 -40.03 -9.94
C ALA A 262 14.09 -40.13 -11.26
N CYS A 263 14.75 -39.75 -12.35
CA CYS A 263 14.19 -39.80 -13.69
C CYS A 263 15.26 -40.11 -14.74
N THR A 264 14.89 -40.09 -16.01
CA THR A 264 15.83 -40.20 -17.12
C THR A 264 15.93 -38.85 -17.84
N CYS A 265 17.13 -38.50 -18.30
CA CYS A 265 17.33 -37.28 -19.06
C CYS A 265 16.59 -37.39 -20.41
N PRO A 266 15.69 -36.45 -20.75
CA PRO A 266 14.94 -36.52 -22.00
C PRO A 266 15.83 -36.30 -23.24
N LYS A 267 17.06 -35.79 -23.06
CA LYS A 267 18.01 -35.51 -24.14
C LYS A 267 18.93 -36.68 -24.47
N CYS A 268 19.44 -37.41 -23.46
CA CYS A 268 20.43 -38.48 -23.66
C CYS A 268 20.03 -39.85 -23.09
N GLY A 269 18.91 -39.94 -22.37
CA GLY A 269 18.42 -41.18 -21.74
C GLY A 269 19.19 -41.63 -20.50
N ALA A 270 20.27 -40.94 -20.10
CA ALA A 270 21.02 -41.27 -18.89
C ALA A 270 20.20 -41.01 -17.61
N PRO A 271 20.53 -41.69 -16.48
CA PRO A 271 19.96 -41.35 -15.19
C PRO A 271 20.14 -39.86 -14.86
N ALA A 272 19.08 -39.24 -14.35
CA ALA A 272 19.03 -37.82 -14.02
C ALA A 272 18.18 -37.57 -12.77
N LYS A 273 18.19 -36.34 -12.27
CA LYS A 273 17.39 -35.93 -11.11
C LYS A 273 16.54 -34.72 -11.43
N ARG A 274 15.25 -34.76 -11.11
CA ARG A 274 14.39 -33.55 -11.14
C ARG A 274 14.87 -32.55 -10.10
N GLU A 275 14.67 -31.27 -10.37
CA GLU A 275 14.76 -30.22 -9.36
C GLU A 275 13.78 -30.53 -8.21
N THR A 276 14.22 -30.32 -6.98
CA THR A 276 13.47 -30.63 -5.76
C THR A 276 13.03 -29.39 -5.02
N ASP A 277 13.51 -28.22 -5.45
CA ASP A 277 12.94 -26.94 -5.05
C ASP A 277 11.59 -26.69 -5.74
N THR A 278 10.74 -25.93 -5.05
CA THR A 278 9.47 -25.45 -5.58
C THR A 278 9.55 -23.96 -5.90
N MET A 279 8.64 -23.47 -6.73
CA MET A 279 8.51 -22.05 -7.03
C MET A 279 8.04 -21.25 -5.81
N ASP A 280 8.48 -19.99 -5.76
CA ASP A 280 7.97 -18.95 -4.90
C ASP A 280 6.47 -18.74 -5.14
N THR A 281 5.67 -18.61 -4.09
CA THR A 281 4.20 -18.49 -4.20
C THR A 281 3.75 -17.20 -4.89
N PHE A 282 4.66 -16.24 -5.05
CA PHE A 282 4.43 -15.08 -5.89
C PHE A 282 4.29 -15.43 -7.38
N VAL A 283 4.80 -16.57 -7.85
CA VAL A 283 4.61 -17.01 -9.24
C VAL A 283 3.14 -17.22 -9.54
N GLU A 284 2.40 -17.99 -8.75
CA GLU A 284 0.98 -18.24 -8.98
C GLU A 284 0.14 -16.96 -8.85
N SER A 285 0.45 -16.13 -7.84
CA SER A 285 -0.27 -14.85 -7.66
C SER A 285 0.11 -13.79 -8.69
N SER A 286 1.10 -13.99 -9.56
CA SER A 286 1.47 -13.00 -10.58
C SER A 286 0.61 -13.04 -11.84
N TRP A 287 -0.23 -14.06 -12.02
CA TRP A 287 -1.02 -14.22 -13.26
C TRP A 287 -2.43 -14.78 -13.09
N TYR A 288 -2.84 -15.15 -11.87
CA TYR A 288 -4.18 -15.68 -11.60
C TYR A 288 -5.33 -14.80 -12.14
N TYR A 289 -5.17 -13.47 -12.15
CA TYR A 289 -6.17 -12.54 -12.69
C TYR A 289 -6.43 -12.78 -14.19
N ALA A 290 -5.41 -13.18 -14.95
CA ALA A 290 -5.56 -13.56 -16.35
C ALA A 290 -6.19 -14.95 -16.47
N ARG A 291 -5.82 -15.91 -15.62
CA ARG A 291 -6.42 -17.25 -15.62
C ARG A 291 -7.93 -17.21 -15.38
N TYR A 292 -8.43 -16.29 -14.55
CA TYR A 292 -9.86 -16.10 -14.32
C TYR A 292 -10.65 -15.73 -15.58
N ALA A 293 -10.01 -15.22 -16.64
CA ALA A 293 -10.69 -14.99 -17.91
C ALA A 293 -11.10 -16.33 -18.58
N SER A 294 -10.33 -17.40 -18.38
CA SER A 294 -10.57 -18.71 -19.00
C SER A 294 -10.08 -19.87 -18.10
N PRO A 295 -10.70 -20.11 -16.92
CA PRO A 295 -10.14 -21.00 -15.90
C PRO A 295 -10.09 -22.48 -16.31
N HIS A 296 -10.95 -22.87 -17.25
CA HIS A 296 -11.04 -24.23 -17.79
C HIS A 296 -10.34 -24.42 -19.14
N TYR A 297 -9.61 -23.41 -19.62
CA TYR A 297 -8.89 -23.51 -20.90
C TYR A 297 -7.67 -24.44 -20.76
N GLU A 298 -7.61 -25.48 -21.59
CA GLU A 298 -6.55 -26.49 -21.57
C GLU A 298 -5.47 -26.26 -22.65
N GLY A 299 -5.72 -25.38 -23.63
CA GLY A 299 -4.79 -25.12 -24.74
C GLY A 299 -3.64 -24.14 -24.40
N GLY A 300 -3.38 -23.87 -23.12
CA GLY A 300 -2.36 -22.93 -22.66
C GLY A 300 -2.73 -22.20 -21.37
N LEU A 301 -1.99 -21.14 -21.06
CA LEU A 301 -2.13 -20.37 -19.81
C LEU A 301 -3.46 -19.61 -19.73
N VAL A 302 -3.86 -18.94 -20.81
CA VAL A 302 -5.13 -18.21 -20.94
C VAL A 302 -5.59 -18.22 -22.40
N GLU A 303 -6.89 -18.32 -22.66
CA GLU A 303 -7.45 -18.17 -24.00
C GLU A 303 -7.38 -16.71 -24.43
N LYS A 304 -6.74 -16.43 -25.57
CA LYS A 304 -6.46 -15.06 -26.02
C LYS A 304 -7.70 -14.19 -26.17
N SER A 305 -8.77 -14.75 -26.72
CA SER A 305 -10.06 -14.06 -26.91
C SER A 305 -10.69 -13.64 -25.59
N ALA A 306 -10.64 -14.53 -24.58
CA ALA A 306 -11.15 -14.25 -23.25
C ALA A 306 -10.27 -13.22 -22.52
N ALA A 307 -8.95 -13.32 -22.65
CA ALA A 307 -8.02 -12.33 -22.12
C ALA A 307 -8.28 -10.95 -22.70
N ASP A 308 -8.43 -10.82 -24.03
CA ASP A 308 -8.71 -9.54 -24.69
C ASP A 308 -10.07 -8.95 -24.32
N HIS A 309 -11.03 -9.79 -23.93
CA HIS A 309 -12.35 -9.34 -23.49
C HIS A 309 -12.32 -8.77 -22.07
N TRP A 310 -11.66 -9.48 -21.13
CA TRP A 310 -11.70 -9.16 -19.71
C TRP A 310 -10.54 -8.27 -19.22
N LEU A 311 -9.40 -8.28 -19.91
CA LEU A 311 -8.21 -7.56 -19.48
C LEU A 311 -8.01 -6.26 -20.25
N PRO A 312 -7.40 -5.24 -19.61
CA PRO A 312 -6.89 -5.27 -18.24
C PRO A 312 -7.99 -5.09 -17.19
N VAL A 313 -7.75 -5.59 -15.97
CA VAL A 313 -8.69 -5.49 -14.85
C VAL A 313 -9.00 -4.01 -14.59
N ASP A 314 -10.28 -3.65 -14.59
CA ASP A 314 -10.69 -2.25 -14.41
C ASP A 314 -10.35 -1.71 -13.01
N GLN A 315 -10.60 -2.51 -11.97
CA GLN A 315 -10.37 -2.13 -10.58
C GLN A 315 -9.78 -3.30 -9.79
N TYR A 316 -8.53 -3.16 -9.36
CA TYR A 316 -7.88 -4.10 -8.45
C TYR A 316 -7.98 -3.55 -7.00
N ILE A 317 -8.35 -4.41 -6.06
CA ILE A 317 -8.48 -4.06 -4.63
C ILE A 317 -7.58 -5.00 -3.82
N GLY A 318 -6.71 -4.43 -2.98
CA GLY A 318 -5.80 -5.21 -2.14
C GLY A 318 -5.14 -4.36 -1.06
N GLY A 319 -4.47 -5.00 -0.10
CA GLY A 319 -3.78 -4.28 0.97
C GLY A 319 -2.53 -3.53 0.48
N ILE A 320 -2.20 -2.40 1.11
CA ILE A 320 -0.99 -1.61 0.80
C ILE A 320 0.31 -2.42 0.97
N GLU A 321 0.28 -3.49 1.77
CA GLU A 321 1.41 -4.40 1.98
C GLU A 321 1.89 -5.10 0.70
N HIS A 322 1.01 -5.22 -0.31
CA HIS A 322 1.35 -5.81 -1.60
C HIS A 322 1.88 -4.82 -2.63
N ALA A 323 2.05 -3.54 -2.26
CA ALA A 323 2.37 -2.47 -3.20
C ALA A 323 3.72 -2.64 -3.93
N ILE A 324 4.69 -3.31 -3.30
CA ILE A 324 6.00 -3.57 -3.89
C ILE A 324 6.03 -4.95 -4.53
N LEU A 325 6.07 -6.04 -3.76
CA LEU A 325 6.33 -7.39 -4.27
C LEU A 325 5.25 -7.86 -5.26
N HIS A 326 4.11 -8.33 -4.76
CA HIS A 326 3.03 -8.89 -5.59
C HIS A 326 2.66 -7.99 -6.77
N LEU A 327 2.41 -6.69 -6.54
CA LEU A 327 2.04 -5.80 -7.65
C LEU A 327 3.15 -5.58 -8.67
N LEU A 328 4.43 -5.60 -8.28
CA LEU A 328 5.52 -5.52 -9.26
C LEU A 328 5.66 -6.83 -10.04
N TYR A 329 5.52 -7.99 -9.38
CA TYR A 329 5.56 -9.29 -10.04
C TYR A 329 4.38 -9.50 -11.00
N ALA A 330 3.17 -9.09 -10.63
CA ALA A 330 2.02 -9.13 -11.51
C ALA A 330 2.20 -8.27 -12.77
N ARG A 331 2.80 -7.07 -12.62
CA ARG A 331 3.15 -6.20 -13.76
C ARG A 331 4.25 -6.80 -14.64
N PHE A 332 5.28 -7.39 -14.03
CA PHE A 332 6.35 -8.08 -14.75
C PHE A 332 5.79 -9.26 -15.55
N PHE A 333 5.01 -10.14 -14.91
CA PHE A 333 4.43 -11.31 -15.56
C PHE A 333 3.41 -10.93 -16.63
N HIS A 334 2.64 -9.84 -16.45
CA HIS A 334 1.75 -9.32 -17.50
C HIS A 334 2.53 -8.93 -18.76
N LYS A 335 3.66 -8.24 -18.61
CA LYS A 335 4.50 -7.84 -19.74
C LYS A 335 5.13 -9.06 -20.42
N LEU A 336 5.52 -10.08 -19.63
CA LEU A 336 5.98 -11.36 -20.16
C LEU A 336 4.88 -12.04 -20.99
N MET A 337 3.65 -12.16 -20.45
CA MET A 337 2.50 -12.69 -21.19
C MET A 337 2.19 -11.89 -22.46
N ARG A 338 2.32 -10.56 -22.43
CA ARG A 338 2.14 -9.68 -23.59
C ARG A 338 3.19 -9.98 -24.65
N ASP A 339 4.45 -10.10 -24.25
CA ASP A 339 5.58 -10.33 -25.17
C ASP A 339 5.47 -11.72 -25.83
N GLU A 340 4.86 -12.70 -25.14
CA GLU A 340 4.49 -14.02 -25.68
C GLU A 340 3.14 -14.02 -26.44
N GLY A 341 2.49 -12.86 -26.59
CA GLY A 341 1.24 -12.71 -27.36
C GLY A 341 -0.01 -13.27 -26.68
N LEU A 342 0.02 -13.57 -25.38
CA LEU A 342 -1.11 -14.10 -24.61
C LEU A 342 -2.11 -13.02 -24.16
N VAL A 343 -1.68 -11.76 -24.09
CA VAL A 343 -2.51 -10.59 -23.76
C VAL A 343 -2.16 -9.40 -24.66
N SER A 344 -3.06 -8.43 -24.81
CA SER A 344 -2.84 -7.25 -25.70
C SER A 344 -2.49 -5.95 -24.97
N SER A 345 -2.52 -5.93 -23.64
CA SER A 345 -2.30 -4.72 -22.83
C SER A 345 -0.91 -4.67 -22.21
N ASP A 346 -0.46 -3.48 -21.84
CA ASP A 346 0.86 -3.27 -21.22
C ASP A 346 0.86 -3.44 -19.70
N GLU A 347 -0.27 -3.20 -19.03
CA GLU A 347 -0.39 -3.23 -17.58
C GLU A 347 -1.65 -4.02 -17.18
N PRO A 348 -1.60 -4.82 -16.11
CA PRO A 348 -2.68 -5.73 -15.76
C PRO A 348 -3.89 -5.04 -15.11
N PHE A 349 -3.69 -3.88 -14.50
CA PHE A 349 -4.69 -3.20 -13.66
C PHE A 349 -4.80 -1.72 -14.07
N LYS A 350 -5.99 -1.24 -14.43
CA LYS A 350 -6.24 0.17 -14.77
C LYS A 350 -6.28 1.04 -13.51
N ASN A 351 -7.05 0.61 -12.52
CA ASN A 351 -7.19 1.29 -11.24
C ASN A 351 -6.76 0.36 -10.09
N LEU A 352 -6.20 0.95 -9.04
CA LEU A 352 -5.78 0.28 -7.82
C LEU A 352 -6.38 1.01 -6.63
N LEU A 353 -7.15 0.29 -5.80
CA LEU A 353 -7.60 0.75 -4.50
C LEU A 353 -6.85 -0.04 -3.43
N THR A 354 -5.89 0.62 -2.79
CA THR A 354 -5.17 0.02 -1.68
C THR A 354 -5.98 0.19 -0.40
N GLN A 355 -6.62 -0.87 0.06
CA GLN A 355 -7.42 -0.78 1.27
C GLN A 355 -6.55 -0.59 2.51
N GLY A 356 -7.08 0.15 3.49
CA GLY A 356 -6.49 0.28 4.81
C GLY A 356 -6.56 -1.02 5.59
N MET A 357 -5.77 -1.10 6.66
CA MET A 357 -5.72 -2.30 7.49
C MET A 357 -6.91 -2.34 8.45
N VAL A 358 -7.48 -3.53 8.64
CA VAL A 358 -8.35 -3.76 9.80
C VAL A 358 -7.47 -3.92 11.02
N ILE A 359 -7.72 -3.08 12.03
CA ILE A 359 -6.93 -3.02 13.26
C ILE A 359 -7.78 -3.42 14.46
N ALA A 360 -7.15 -4.07 15.43
CA ALA A 360 -7.75 -4.45 16.69
C ALA A 360 -6.72 -4.32 17.83
N GLU A 361 -7.23 -4.16 19.04
CA GLU A 361 -6.43 -4.18 20.26
C GLU A 361 -5.69 -5.52 20.40
N THR A 362 -4.52 -5.47 21.00
CA THR A 362 -3.68 -6.64 21.27
C THR A 362 -3.60 -6.91 22.77
N TYR A 363 -3.51 -8.18 23.15
CA TYR A 363 -3.42 -8.59 24.55
C TYR A 363 -2.33 -9.63 24.71
N TYR A 364 -1.49 -9.50 25.73
CA TYR A 364 -0.36 -10.40 25.90
C TYR A 364 0.06 -10.57 27.36
N ARG A 365 0.93 -11.57 27.60
CA ARG A 365 1.77 -11.67 28.80
C ARG A 365 3.23 -11.79 28.35
N ARG A 366 4.15 -11.17 29.10
CA ARG A 366 5.58 -11.29 28.85
C ARG A 366 6.13 -12.53 29.53
N GLU A 367 6.85 -13.34 28.79
CA GLU A 367 7.59 -14.49 29.30
C GLU A 367 8.97 -14.07 29.83
N ALA A 368 9.57 -14.89 30.70
CA ALA A 368 10.87 -14.59 31.32
C ALA A 368 12.03 -14.50 30.30
N ASN A 369 11.88 -15.14 29.13
CA ASN A 369 12.84 -15.09 28.01
C ASN A 369 12.65 -13.85 27.11
N GLY A 370 11.71 -12.96 27.42
CA GLY A 370 11.37 -11.78 26.62
C GLY A 370 10.38 -12.04 25.48
N ALA A 371 9.90 -13.27 25.30
CA ALA A 371 8.84 -13.59 24.35
C ALA A 371 7.48 -13.10 24.84
N TYR A 372 6.53 -13.01 23.90
CA TYR A 372 5.16 -12.61 24.17
C TYR A 372 4.23 -13.80 23.93
N THR A 373 3.42 -14.14 24.94
CA THR A 373 2.25 -15.00 24.73
C THR A 373 1.07 -14.10 24.40
N TRP A 374 0.57 -14.17 23.15
CA TRP A 374 -0.54 -13.33 22.69
C TRP A 374 -1.90 -14.01 22.85
N PHE A 375 -2.89 -13.26 23.33
CA PHE A 375 -4.24 -13.74 23.58
C PHE A 375 -5.24 -13.06 22.65
N ASN A 376 -6.23 -13.83 22.21
CA ASN A 376 -7.27 -13.31 21.33
C ASN A 376 -8.18 -12.35 22.10
N PRO A 377 -8.59 -11.19 21.52
CA PRO A 377 -9.56 -10.29 22.13
C PRO A 377 -10.83 -11.00 22.62
N ALA A 378 -11.29 -12.03 21.89
CA ALA A 378 -12.47 -12.81 22.27
C ALA A 378 -12.27 -13.61 23.58
N ASP A 379 -11.03 -13.90 23.97
CA ASP A 379 -10.69 -14.64 25.19
C ASP A 379 -10.40 -13.74 26.38
N VAL A 380 -10.45 -12.41 26.19
CA VAL A 380 -10.13 -11.42 27.21
C VAL A 380 -11.41 -10.78 27.76
N GLU A 381 -11.47 -10.63 29.08
CA GLU A 381 -12.49 -9.87 29.79
C GLU A 381 -11.91 -8.52 30.21
N LEU A 382 -12.62 -7.43 29.84
CA LEU A 382 -12.21 -6.06 30.12
C LEU A 382 -13.00 -5.49 31.28
N GLU A 383 -12.28 -4.92 32.24
CA GLU A 383 -12.87 -4.10 33.29
C GLU A 383 -12.86 -2.64 32.84
N ARG A 384 -13.99 -1.94 32.97
CA ARG A 384 -14.16 -0.55 32.53
C ARG A 384 -14.61 0.33 33.70
N ASP A 385 -14.16 1.59 33.69
CA ASP A 385 -14.60 2.59 34.65
C ASP A 385 -16.01 3.13 34.33
N SER A 386 -16.49 4.07 35.17
CA SER A 386 -17.81 4.72 35.00
C SER A 386 -17.93 5.57 33.73
N LYS A 387 -16.83 5.82 33.02
CA LYS A 387 -16.77 6.51 31.72
C LYS A 387 -16.51 5.53 30.57
N ALA A 388 -16.66 4.22 30.80
CA ALA A 388 -16.40 3.13 29.86
C ALA A 388 -14.92 3.00 29.41
N LYS A 389 -13.98 3.65 30.09
CA LYS A 389 -12.55 3.51 29.80
C LYS A 389 -12.04 2.20 30.38
N VAL A 390 -11.30 1.43 29.59
CA VAL A 390 -10.68 0.17 30.04
C VAL A 390 -9.63 0.46 31.11
N ILE A 391 -9.71 -0.22 32.25
CA ILE A 391 -8.81 -0.07 33.40
C ILE A 391 -7.98 -1.32 33.68
N SER A 392 -8.51 -2.51 33.37
CA SER A 392 -7.80 -3.78 33.52
C SER A 392 -8.32 -4.81 32.52
N ALA A 393 -7.53 -5.85 32.26
CA ALA A 393 -7.90 -6.95 31.39
C ALA A 393 -7.46 -8.28 32.03
N LYS A 394 -8.30 -9.31 31.90
CA LYS A 394 -8.03 -10.66 32.41
C LYS A 394 -8.34 -11.70 31.34
N LEU A 395 -7.60 -12.80 31.34
CA LEU A 395 -7.92 -13.92 30.44
C LEU A 395 -9.07 -14.74 31.02
N LYS A 396 -10.08 -15.06 30.21
CA LYS A 396 -11.28 -15.78 30.65
C LYS A 396 -10.99 -17.18 31.17
N SER A 397 -9.98 -17.86 30.61
CA SER A 397 -9.69 -19.26 30.94
C SER A 397 -9.05 -19.46 32.31
N ASP A 398 -8.26 -18.49 32.79
CA ASP A 398 -7.52 -18.61 34.07
C ASP A 398 -7.80 -17.47 35.07
N GLY A 399 -8.51 -16.42 34.65
CA GLY A 399 -8.84 -15.26 35.47
C GLY A 399 -7.64 -14.37 35.83
N LEU A 400 -6.46 -14.63 35.27
CA LEU A 400 -5.23 -13.90 35.57
C LEU A 400 -5.10 -12.66 34.68
N PRO A 401 -4.42 -11.59 35.16
CA PRO A 401 -4.21 -10.36 34.39
C PRO A 401 -3.54 -10.60 33.03
N VAL A 402 -3.94 -9.82 32.03
CA VAL A 402 -3.24 -9.68 30.75
C VAL A 402 -2.86 -8.22 30.53
N GLU A 403 -1.71 -7.98 29.89
CA GLU A 403 -1.32 -6.64 29.47
C GLU A 403 -2.13 -6.22 28.24
N ILE A 404 -2.61 -4.98 28.26
CA ILE A 404 -3.28 -4.36 27.12
C ILE A 404 -2.20 -3.71 26.25
N GLY A 405 -2.02 -4.22 25.05
CA GLY A 405 -1.12 -3.67 24.05
C GLY A 405 -1.75 -2.53 23.24
N GLY A 406 -1.13 -2.21 22.11
CA GLY A 406 -1.66 -1.21 21.18
C GLY A 406 -2.77 -1.76 20.27
N THR A 407 -3.49 -0.84 19.62
CA THR A 407 -4.35 -1.15 18.47
C THR A 407 -3.47 -1.30 17.24
N GLU A 408 -3.44 -2.52 16.70
CA GLU A 408 -2.51 -2.89 15.63
C GLU A 408 -3.23 -3.69 14.54
N LYS A 409 -2.58 -3.87 13.38
CA LYS A 409 -3.14 -4.71 12.31
C LYS A 409 -3.47 -6.11 12.83
N MET A 410 -4.62 -6.64 12.43
CA MET A 410 -4.97 -8.02 12.72
C MET A 410 -3.94 -8.96 12.07
N ALA A 411 -3.33 -9.83 12.87
CA ALA A 411 -2.31 -10.77 12.42
C ALA A 411 -2.34 -12.07 13.24
N LYS A 412 -2.15 -13.20 12.57
CA LYS A 412 -2.04 -14.52 13.23
C LYS A 412 -0.95 -14.54 14.30
N SER A 413 0.19 -13.88 14.04
CA SER A 413 1.33 -13.81 14.98
C SER A 413 1.04 -13.07 16.28
N LYS A 414 0.03 -12.19 16.30
CA LYS A 414 -0.39 -11.43 17.49
C LYS A 414 -1.71 -11.93 18.07
N ASN A 415 -2.28 -12.99 17.49
CA ASN A 415 -3.55 -13.57 17.86
C ASN A 415 -4.72 -12.57 17.98
N ASN A 416 -4.63 -11.37 17.38
CA ASN A 416 -5.64 -10.32 17.50
C ASN A 416 -6.67 -10.30 16.37
N GLY A 417 -6.70 -11.35 15.54
CA GLY A 417 -7.71 -11.50 14.50
C GLY A 417 -9.08 -11.79 15.11
N VAL A 418 -10.08 -11.02 14.71
CA VAL A 418 -11.48 -11.29 15.04
C VAL A 418 -12.07 -12.14 13.92
N ASP A 419 -12.54 -13.34 14.27
CA ASP A 419 -13.23 -14.21 13.32
C ASP A 419 -14.62 -13.64 13.00
N PRO A 420 -14.88 -13.21 11.75
CA PRO A 420 -16.18 -12.68 11.39
C PRO A 420 -17.30 -13.71 11.50
N GLN A 421 -17.01 -15.02 11.50
CA GLN A 421 -18.04 -16.07 11.54
C GLN A 421 -18.95 -15.93 12.76
N SER A 422 -18.37 -15.67 13.94
CA SER A 422 -19.13 -15.46 15.18
C SER A 422 -20.15 -14.30 15.07
N MET A 423 -19.76 -13.23 14.38
CA MET A 423 -20.59 -12.05 14.16
C MET A 423 -21.62 -12.28 13.07
N ILE A 424 -21.28 -13.04 12.04
CA ILE A 424 -22.21 -13.49 10.99
C ILE A 424 -23.29 -14.37 11.62
N ASP A 425 -22.94 -15.30 12.49
CA ASP A 425 -23.89 -16.18 13.17
C ASP A 425 -24.84 -15.39 14.08
N GLN A 426 -24.32 -14.38 14.77
CA GLN A 426 -25.11 -13.57 15.70
C GLN A 426 -25.99 -12.51 15.01
N PHE A 427 -25.46 -11.82 13.99
CA PHE A 427 -26.09 -10.63 13.41
C PHE A 427 -26.39 -10.73 11.91
N GLY A 428 -25.94 -11.79 11.24
CA GLY A 428 -26.06 -12.00 9.80
C GLY A 428 -24.95 -11.32 8.99
N ALA A 429 -24.71 -11.86 7.79
CA ALA A 429 -23.67 -11.38 6.87
C ALA A 429 -23.83 -9.89 6.49
N ASP A 430 -25.06 -9.44 6.25
CA ASP A 430 -25.34 -8.04 5.88
C ASP A 430 -24.97 -7.05 6.96
N THR A 431 -25.13 -7.41 8.23
CA THR A 431 -24.69 -6.56 9.35
C THR A 431 -23.17 -6.37 9.29
N CYS A 432 -22.41 -7.46 9.13
CA CYS A 432 -20.95 -7.41 9.09
C CYS A 432 -20.46 -6.61 7.88
N ARG A 433 -21.05 -6.83 6.70
CA ARG A 433 -20.71 -6.09 5.48
C ARG A 433 -21.00 -4.60 5.62
N LEU A 434 -22.16 -4.23 6.15
CA LEU A 434 -22.52 -2.84 6.39
C LEU A 434 -21.54 -2.17 7.35
N PHE A 435 -21.19 -2.84 8.45
CA PHE A 435 -20.22 -2.31 9.41
C PHE A 435 -18.87 -2.05 8.74
N MET A 436 -18.32 -3.03 8.03
CA MET A 436 -17.01 -2.89 7.37
C MET A 436 -17.00 -1.74 6.36
N MET A 437 -18.08 -1.57 5.59
CA MET A 437 -18.19 -0.51 4.59
C MET A 437 -18.53 0.87 5.18
N PHE A 438 -19.03 0.92 6.43
CA PHE A 438 -19.40 2.15 7.12
C PHE A 438 -18.33 2.68 8.07
N ALA A 439 -17.55 1.78 8.69
CA ALA A 439 -16.63 2.11 9.78
C ALA A 439 -15.55 3.12 9.38
N SER A 440 -15.03 3.03 8.15
CA SER A 440 -13.96 3.88 7.65
C SER A 440 -14.03 3.98 6.12
N PRO A 441 -13.50 5.05 5.50
CA PRO A 441 -13.16 5.03 4.07
C PRO A 441 -12.28 3.83 3.73
N PRO A 442 -12.39 3.24 2.53
CA PRO A 442 -11.71 1.99 2.21
C PRO A 442 -10.18 2.08 2.24
N ASP A 443 -9.60 3.25 1.96
CA ASP A 443 -8.15 3.52 1.95
C ASP A 443 -7.57 3.84 3.33
N MET A 444 -8.43 3.98 4.34
CA MET A 444 -8.05 4.28 5.72
C MET A 444 -8.17 3.02 6.59
N SER A 445 -7.34 2.93 7.63
CA SER A 445 -7.48 1.85 8.60
C SER A 445 -8.87 1.87 9.23
N ALA A 446 -9.42 0.67 9.45
CA ALA A 446 -10.71 0.47 10.09
C ALA A 446 -10.49 -0.20 11.44
N GLU A 447 -10.89 0.46 12.52
CA GLU A 447 -10.88 -0.14 13.85
C GLU A 447 -12.07 -1.07 14.00
N TRP A 448 -11.80 -2.32 14.35
CA TRP A 448 -12.85 -3.28 14.64
C TRP A 448 -13.60 -2.88 15.92
N SER A 449 -14.94 -2.87 15.87
CA SER A 449 -15.77 -2.46 17.00
C SER A 449 -17.09 -3.22 17.05
N ASP A 450 -17.27 -4.06 18.06
CA ASP A 450 -18.52 -4.82 18.28
C ASP A 450 -19.73 -3.89 18.43
N SER A 451 -19.56 -2.75 19.11
CA SER A 451 -20.61 -1.73 19.23
C SER A 451 -20.97 -1.08 17.88
N GLY A 452 -20.01 -0.99 16.97
CA GLY A 452 -20.22 -0.56 15.58
C GLY A 452 -21.00 -1.59 14.76
N VAL A 453 -20.72 -2.89 14.97
CA VAL A 453 -21.49 -4.00 14.38
C VAL A 453 -22.94 -3.95 14.86
N GLU A 454 -23.18 -3.80 16.16
CA GLU A 454 -24.54 -3.64 16.70
C GLU A 454 -25.26 -2.40 16.15
N GLY A 455 -24.55 -1.28 15.97
CA GLY A 455 -25.09 -0.08 15.34
C GLY A 455 -25.61 -0.35 13.93
N SER A 456 -24.82 -1.08 13.14
CA SER A 456 -25.18 -1.52 11.80
C SER A 456 -26.40 -2.45 11.81
N HIS A 457 -26.47 -3.38 12.78
CA HIS A 457 -27.61 -4.27 12.96
C HIS A 457 -28.90 -3.51 13.28
N ARG A 458 -28.83 -2.53 14.20
CA ARG A 458 -29.97 -1.67 14.55
C ARG A 458 -30.46 -0.88 13.35
N PHE A 459 -29.56 -0.38 12.51
CA PHE A 459 -29.94 0.32 11.28
C PHE A 459 -30.70 -0.60 10.31
N LEU A 460 -30.19 -1.81 10.02
CA LEU A 460 -30.88 -2.76 9.14
C LEU A 460 -32.25 -3.17 9.69
N LYS A 461 -32.38 -3.36 11.01
CA LYS A 461 -33.69 -3.59 11.66
C LYS A 461 -34.66 -2.42 11.45
N ARG A 462 -34.19 -1.18 11.44
CA ARG A 462 -35.04 -0.01 11.14
C ARG A 462 -35.53 -0.01 9.70
N VAL A 463 -34.64 -0.28 8.74
CA VAL A 463 -35.01 -0.42 7.32
C VAL A 463 -36.07 -1.51 7.15
N TRP A 464 -35.81 -2.70 7.70
CA TRP A 464 -36.76 -3.81 7.67
C TRP A 464 -38.12 -3.45 8.26
N ARG A 465 -38.13 -2.84 9.45
CA ARG A 465 -39.38 -2.48 10.15
C ARG A 465 -40.19 -1.46 9.36
N LEU A 466 -39.55 -0.43 8.79
CA LEU A 466 -40.25 0.58 8.00
C LEU A 466 -40.85 -0.03 6.73
N ALA A 467 -40.05 -0.79 5.99
CA ALA A 467 -40.52 -1.47 4.78
C ALA A 467 -41.67 -2.44 5.10
N HIS A 468 -41.50 -3.30 6.10
CA HIS A 468 -42.55 -4.24 6.50
C HIS A 468 -43.85 -3.55 6.92
N ALA A 469 -43.78 -2.47 7.69
CA ALA A 469 -44.97 -1.70 8.08
C ALA A 469 -45.63 -1.00 6.88
N HIS A 470 -44.84 -0.59 5.89
CA HIS A 470 -45.34 -0.02 4.64
C HIS A 470 -46.11 -1.04 3.81
N VAL A 471 -45.50 -2.20 3.51
CA VAL A 471 -46.14 -3.25 2.70
C VAL A 471 -47.28 -3.98 3.42
N SER A 472 -47.32 -4.00 4.75
CA SER A 472 -48.47 -4.56 5.49
C SER A 472 -49.78 -3.80 5.25
N GLN A 473 -49.72 -2.59 4.69
CA GLN A 473 -50.88 -1.79 4.29
C GLN A 473 -51.25 -2.00 2.80
N GLY A 474 -50.71 -3.03 2.15
CA GLY A 474 -50.82 -3.28 0.70
C GLY A 474 -49.75 -2.54 -0.09
N LEU A 475 -49.68 -2.71 -1.41
CA LEU A 475 -48.82 -1.89 -2.27
C LEU A 475 -49.57 -0.63 -2.70
N PRO A 476 -48.95 0.56 -2.68
CA PRO A 476 -49.61 1.78 -3.15
C PRO A 476 -49.73 1.80 -4.69
N GLY A 477 -50.60 2.68 -5.20
CA GLY A 477 -50.65 3.02 -6.61
C GLY A 477 -49.45 3.84 -7.08
N LYS A 478 -49.52 4.31 -8.33
CA LYS A 478 -48.45 5.11 -8.94
C LYS A 478 -48.41 6.53 -8.35
N LEU A 479 -47.19 7.01 -8.09
CA LEU A 479 -46.95 8.39 -7.66
C LEU A 479 -47.36 9.40 -8.75
N ASP A 480 -48.13 10.42 -8.38
CA ASP A 480 -48.42 11.56 -9.27
C ASP A 480 -47.52 12.75 -8.90
N VAL A 481 -46.42 12.87 -9.64
CA VAL A 481 -45.38 13.89 -9.40
C VAL A 481 -45.90 15.31 -9.64
N ALA A 482 -46.92 15.49 -10.48
CA ALA A 482 -47.44 16.82 -10.82
C ALA A 482 -48.28 17.44 -9.70
N SER A 483 -48.84 16.62 -8.80
CA SER A 483 -49.77 17.06 -7.74
C SER A 483 -49.16 17.08 -6.33
N LEU A 484 -47.82 17.07 -6.21
CA LEU A 484 -47.17 17.03 -4.90
C LEU A 484 -47.31 18.36 -4.16
N SER A 485 -47.72 18.28 -2.90
CA SER A 485 -47.60 19.39 -1.94
C SER A 485 -46.14 19.70 -1.61
N ASP A 486 -45.85 20.86 -1.02
CA ASP A 486 -44.47 21.25 -0.69
C ASP A 486 -43.79 20.29 0.30
N GLY A 487 -44.55 19.74 1.26
CA GLY A 487 -44.04 18.71 2.17
C GLY A 487 -43.68 17.41 1.45
N GLN A 488 -44.51 17.00 0.49
CA GLN A 488 -44.27 15.81 -0.34
C GLN A 488 -43.09 16.01 -1.30
N LYS A 489 -42.98 17.19 -1.92
CA LYS A 489 -41.80 17.58 -2.72
C LYS A 489 -40.52 17.52 -1.89
N ALA A 490 -40.56 17.93 -0.62
CA ALA A 490 -39.40 17.85 0.26
C ALA A 490 -38.94 16.40 0.53
N VAL A 491 -39.88 15.46 0.76
CA VAL A 491 -39.57 14.02 0.91
C VAL A 491 -38.97 13.47 -0.39
N ARG A 492 -39.61 13.71 -1.53
CA ARG A 492 -39.12 13.27 -2.83
C ARG A 492 -37.72 13.83 -3.14
N ARG A 493 -37.49 15.11 -2.85
CA ARG A 493 -36.18 15.74 -2.99
C ARG A 493 -35.11 15.03 -2.15
N SER A 494 -35.41 14.67 -0.92
CA SER A 494 -34.48 13.91 -0.07
C SER A 494 -34.12 12.55 -0.68
N THR A 495 -35.08 11.84 -1.29
CA THR A 495 -34.81 10.59 -2.03
C THR A 495 -33.82 10.83 -3.17
N HIS A 496 -34.08 11.81 -4.03
CA HIS A 496 -33.25 12.08 -5.21
C HIS A 496 -31.88 12.70 -4.85
N LEU A 497 -31.78 13.45 -3.74
CA LEU A 497 -30.50 13.90 -3.19
C LEU A 497 -29.64 12.73 -2.71
N ALA A 498 -30.26 11.75 -2.04
CA ALA A 498 -29.55 10.55 -1.59
C ALA A 498 -29.06 9.71 -2.78
N ILE A 499 -29.90 9.53 -3.82
CA ILE A 499 -29.50 8.86 -5.06
C ILE A 499 -28.30 9.57 -5.69
N ARG A 500 -28.36 10.89 -5.86
CA ARG A 500 -27.26 11.69 -6.42
C ARG A 500 -25.95 11.47 -5.66
N GLN A 501 -25.98 11.68 -4.35
CA GLN A 501 -24.77 11.68 -3.54
C GLN A 501 -24.19 10.27 -3.40
N ALA A 502 -25.03 9.25 -3.17
CA ALA A 502 -24.58 7.86 -3.10
C ALA A 502 -23.99 7.38 -4.44
N SER A 503 -24.57 7.79 -5.57
CA SER A 503 -24.04 7.46 -6.90
C SER A 503 -22.65 8.06 -7.14
N GLN A 504 -22.43 9.31 -6.72
CA GLN A 504 -21.11 9.95 -6.78
C GLN A 504 -20.10 9.28 -5.85
N ASP A 505 -20.51 8.98 -4.62
CA ASP A 505 -19.65 8.40 -3.61
C ASP A 505 -19.20 6.99 -3.98
N VAL A 506 -20.12 6.15 -4.46
CA VAL A 506 -19.81 4.78 -4.92
C VAL A 506 -19.04 4.80 -6.24
N GLY A 507 -19.55 5.51 -7.25
CA GLY A 507 -19.05 5.40 -8.63
C GLY A 507 -17.76 6.16 -8.92
N GLN A 508 -17.44 7.22 -8.16
CA GLN A 508 -16.25 8.04 -8.42
C GLN A 508 -15.21 7.90 -7.32
N ASN A 509 -15.65 7.83 -6.06
CA ASN A 509 -14.75 7.97 -4.91
C ASN A 509 -14.56 6.68 -4.12
N HIS A 510 -15.33 5.62 -4.41
CA HIS A 510 -15.41 4.40 -3.60
C HIS A 510 -15.69 4.68 -2.11
N LYS A 511 -16.35 5.81 -1.79
CA LYS A 511 -16.65 6.24 -0.41
C LYS A 511 -17.95 5.60 0.09
N PHE A 512 -17.91 4.29 0.34
CA PHE A 512 -19.08 3.54 0.78
C PHE A 512 -19.67 4.05 2.09
N ASN A 513 -18.82 4.51 3.02
CA ASN A 513 -19.24 5.03 4.31
C ASN A 513 -20.12 6.28 4.19
N THR A 514 -19.78 7.20 3.29
CA THR A 514 -20.59 8.41 3.06
C THR A 514 -21.87 8.09 2.29
N ALA A 515 -21.83 7.16 1.33
CA ALA A 515 -23.04 6.66 0.66
C ALA A 515 -24.04 6.05 1.66
N ILE A 516 -23.57 5.21 2.60
CA ILE A 516 -24.38 4.64 3.67
C ILE A 516 -24.96 5.75 4.56
N ALA A 517 -24.17 6.77 4.91
CA ALA A 517 -24.65 7.91 5.69
C ALA A 517 -25.78 8.70 4.99
N GLN A 518 -25.75 8.79 3.65
CA GLN A 518 -26.86 9.38 2.88
C GLN A 518 -28.12 8.53 2.96
N VAL A 519 -28.00 7.20 2.87
CA VAL A 519 -29.14 6.30 3.05
C VAL A 519 -29.70 6.40 4.48
N MET A 520 -28.84 6.47 5.51
CA MET A 520 -29.28 6.70 6.89
C MET A 520 -30.02 8.03 7.05
N THR A 521 -29.57 9.09 6.36
CA THR A 521 -30.23 10.40 6.36
C THR A 521 -31.59 10.33 5.69
N LEU A 522 -31.70 9.65 4.54
CA LEU A 522 -32.97 9.40 3.86
C LEU A 522 -33.92 8.62 4.75
N MET A 523 -33.45 7.57 5.42
CA MET A 523 -34.26 6.77 6.35
C MET A 523 -34.86 7.62 7.48
N ASN A 524 -34.13 8.61 8.00
CA ASN A 524 -34.67 9.54 9.01
C ASN A 524 -35.81 10.42 8.47
N VAL A 525 -35.81 10.71 7.17
CA VAL A 525 -36.89 11.44 6.49
C VAL A 525 -38.08 10.51 6.27
N LEU A 526 -37.86 9.32 5.72
CA LEU A 526 -38.93 8.36 5.42
C LEU A 526 -39.66 7.86 6.67
N GLU A 527 -38.96 7.65 7.79
CA GLU A 527 -39.59 7.27 9.07
C GLU A 527 -40.55 8.34 9.61
N LYS A 528 -40.37 9.61 9.22
CA LYS A 528 -41.22 10.74 9.62
C LYS A 528 -42.23 11.14 8.55
N ALA A 529 -42.13 10.58 7.35
CA ALA A 529 -43.03 10.90 6.25
C ALA A 529 -44.45 10.42 6.59
N PRO A 530 -45.49 11.23 6.31
CA PRO A 530 -46.86 10.76 6.41
C PRO A 530 -47.09 9.52 5.55
N GLN A 531 -48.08 8.70 5.90
CA GLN A 531 -48.55 7.56 5.09
C GLN A 531 -50.09 7.53 5.05
N ALA A 532 -50.73 8.69 5.20
CA ALA A 532 -52.18 8.79 5.34
C ALA A 532 -52.92 8.73 4.00
N THR A 533 -52.31 9.26 2.93
CA THR A 533 -52.90 9.27 1.59
C THR A 533 -52.18 8.29 0.66
N GLU A 534 -52.82 7.94 -0.46
CA GLU A 534 -52.20 7.11 -1.49
C GLU A 534 -50.92 7.76 -2.06
N GLN A 535 -50.91 9.08 -2.24
CA GLN A 535 -49.73 9.84 -2.67
C GLN A 535 -48.59 9.77 -1.65
N ASP A 536 -48.90 9.91 -0.35
CA ASP A 536 -47.89 9.79 0.71
C ASP A 536 -47.25 8.40 0.71
N ARG A 537 -48.07 7.36 0.53
CA ARG A 537 -47.60 5.99 0.46
C ARG A 537 -46.77 5.73 -0.80
N ALA A 538 -47.19 6.24 -1.96
CA ALA A 538 -46.42 6.14 -3.19
C ALA A 538 -45.04 6.83 -3.09
N LEU A 539 -44.92 7.93 -2.33
CA LEU A 539 -43.63 8.58 -2.05
C LEU A 539 -42.73 7.71 -1.16
N VAL A 540 -43.31 7.11 -0.10
CA VAL A 540 -42.57 6.21 0.78
C VAL A 540 -42.11 4.96 0.02
N GLN A 541 -42.92 4.45 -0.92
CA GLN A 541 -42.55 3.38 -1.83
C GLN A 541 -41.33 3.78 -2.69
N GLU A 542 -41.37 4.92 -3.40
CA GLU A 542 -40.22 5.43 -4.20
C GLU A 542 -38.96 5.56 -3.33
N GLY A 543 -39.11 6.09 -2.11
CA GLY A 543 -38.00 6.21 -1.15
C GLY A 543 -37.43 4.88 -0.68
N LEU A 544 -38.27 3.90 -0.35
CA LEU A 544 -37.84 2.58 0.10
C LEU A 544 -37.19 1.77 -1.03
N GLU A 545 -37.71 1.86 -2.25
CA GLU A 545 -37.08 1.28 -3.44
C GLU A 545 -35.68 1.86 -3.66
N ALA A 546 -35.52 3.18 -3.55
CA ALA A 546 -34.20 3.81 -3.63
C ALA A 546 -33.27 3.34 -2.49
N VAL A 547 -33.75 3.25 -1.25
CA VAL A 547 -32.97 2.71 -0.12
C VAL A 547 -32.48 1.30 -0.41
N VAL A 548 -33.37 0.42 -0.89
CA VAL A 548 -33.05 -0.98 -1.21
C VAL A 548 -32.00 -1.06 -2.30
N LEU A 549 -32.16 -0.32 -3.40
CA LEU A 549 -31.21 -0.36 -4.51
C LEU A 549 -29.83 0.22 -4.13
N LEU A 550 -29.80 1.31 -3.36
CA LEU A 550 -28.55 1.93 -2.90
C LEU A 550 -27.79 1.04 -1.89
N LEU A 551 -28.51 0.24 -1.09
CA LEU A 551 -27.91 -0.70 -0.15
C LEU A 551 -27.57 -2.06 -0.77
N ALA A 552 -28.15 -2.43 -1.91
CA ALA A 552 -27.98 -3.76 -2.51
C ALA A 552 -26.51 -4.21 -2.70
N PRO A 553 -25.55 -3.36 -3.13
CA PRO A 553 -24.14 -3.77 -3.21
C PRO A 553 -23.49 -4.06 -1.85
N ILE A 554 -24.02 -3.48 -0.78
CA ILE A 554 -23.45 -3.54 0.57
C ILE A 554 -24.15 -4.63 1.40
N THR A 555 -25.48 -4.65 1.40
CA THR A 555 -26.33 -5.61 2.14
C THR A 555 -27.30 -6.32 1.19
N PRO A 556 -26.80 -7.25 0.35
CA PRO A 556 -27.60 -7.83 -0.73
C PRO A 556 -28.77 -8.70 -0.25
N HIS A 557 -28.65 -9.39 0.89
CA HIS A 557 -29.67 -10.37 1.31
C HIS A 557 -30.96 -9.68 1.77
N ILE A 558 -30.86 -8.72 2.68
CA ILE A 558 -32.00 -7.91 3.14
C ILE A 558 -32.57 -7.08 1.99
N SER A 559 -31.72 -6.56 1.11
CA SER A 559 -32.16 -5.75 -0.03
C SER A 559 -32.96 -6.60 -1.02
N HIS A 560 -32.52 -7.83 -1.32
CA HIS A 560 -33.24 -8.74 -2.20
C HIS A 560 -34.63 -9.11 -1.66
N GLU A 561 -34.72 -9.47 -0.38
CA GLU A 561 -35.99 -9.80 0.26
C GLU A 561 -36.94 -8.59 0.30
N LEU A 562 -36.43 -7.41 0.63
CA LEU A 562 -37.24 -6.18 0.64
C LEU A 562 -37.67 -5.76 -0.76
N TRP A 563 -36.82 -5.92 -1.78
CA TRP A 563 -37.16 -5.66 -3.19
C TRP A 563 -38.39 -6.47 -3.62
N SER A 564 -38.39 -7.77 -3.32
CA SER A 564 -39.54 -8.63 -3.63
C SER A 564 -40.80 -8.20 -2.87
N ARG A 565 -40.67 -7.92 -1.56
CA ARG A 565 -41.82 -7.46 -0.74
C ARG A 565 -42.40 -6.14 -1.21
N LEU A 566 -41.57 -5.25 -1.75
CA LEU A 566 -41.99 -3.98 -2.35
C LEU A 566 -42.72 -4.16 -3.69
N GLY A 567 -42.93 -5.39 -4.17
CA GLY A 567 -43.78 -5.69 -5.31
C GLY A 567 -43.02 -6.01 -6.61
N HIS A 568 -41.69 -6.13 -6.54
CA HIS A 568 -40.85 -6.49 -7.68
C HIS A 568 -40.72 -8.01 -7.82
N SER A 569 -40.58 -8.48 -9.06
CA SER A 569 -40.54 -9.91 -9.39
C SER A 569 -39.19 -10.40 -9.87
N ASP A 570 -38.35 -9.46 -10.32
CA ASP A 570 -36.95 -9.65 -10.68
C ASP A 570 -36.05 -9.61 -9.44
N ALA A 571 -34.85 -10.18 -9.57
CA ALA A 571 -33.86 -10.12 -8.51
C ALA A 571 -33.25 -8.72 -8.43
N VAL A 572 -33.02 -8.22 -7.21
CA VAL A 572 -32.40 -6.89 -7.01
C VAL A 572 -31.03 -6.73 -7.70
N ILE A 573 -30.33 -7.83 -7.96
CA ILE A 573 -29.03 -7.82 -8.67
C ILE A 573 -29.19 -7.47 -10.16
N ASP A 574 -30.36 -7.76 -10.75
CA ASP A 574 -30.69 -7.45 -12.14
C ASP A 574 -31.37 -6.07 -12.27
N ALA A 575 -31.78 -5.49 -11.14
CA ALA A 575 -32.38 -4.17 -11.11
C ALA A 575 -31.35 -3.09 -11.48
N ARG A 576 -31.79 -2.06 -12.21
CA ARG A 576 -30.92 -0.94 -12.56
C ARG A 576 -30.62 -0.08 -11.34
N TRP A 577 -29.39 0.42 -11.28
CA TRP A 577 -29.02 1.46 -10.31
C TRP A 577 -29.97 2.67 -10.43
N PRO A 578 -30.46 3.24 -9.31
CA PRO A 578 -31.43 4.32 -9.34
C PRO A 578 -30.82 5.57 -9.96
N VAL A 579 -31.60 6.24 -10.80
CA VAL A 579 -31.19 7.48 -11.48
C VAL A 579 -31.93 8.65 -10.85
N GLN A 580 -31.20 9.72 -10.54
CA GLN A 580 -31.80 10.93 -9.98
C GLN A 580 -32.72 11.61 -11.01
N ASP A 581 -33.79 12.21 -10.52
CA ASP A 581 -34.65 13.13 -11.26
C ASP A 581 -34.23 14.57 -10.91
N ASP A 582 -33.58 15.25 -11.85
CA ASP A 582 -33.09 16.62 -11.65
C ASP A 582 -34.23 17.61 -11.32
N SER A 583 -35.46 17.32 -11.77
CA SER A 583 -36.62 18.17 -11.45
C SER A 583 -37.02 18.08 -9.98
N ALA A 584 -36.77 16.93 -9.32
CA ALA A 584 -37.01 16.75 -7.89
C ALA A 584 -36.02 17.56 -7.01
N LEU A 585 -34.88 17.96 -7.58
CA LEU A 585 -33.83 18.70 -6.88
C LEU A 585 -34.07 20.22 -6.89
N VAL A 586 -34.95 20.70 -7.77
CA VAL A 586 -35.30 22.12 -7.87
C VAL A 586 -36.00 22.56 -6.59
N GLN A 587 -35.55 23.70 -6.06
CA GLN A 587 -36.17 24.36 -4.92
C GLN A 587 -36.73 25.69 -5.38
N ASP A 588 -38.00 25.94 -5.14
CA ASP A 588 -38.61 27.25 -5.40
C ASP A 588 -38.18 28.27 -4.32
N THR A 589 -37.92 27.77 -3.11
CA THR A 589 -37.53 28.56 -1.92
C THR A 589 -36.28 27.97 -1.27
N LEU A 590 -35.32 28.83 -0.92
CA LEU A 590 -34.08 28.54 -0.23
C LEU A 590 -34.06 29.20 1.15
N GLN A 591 -33.69 28.45 2.18
CA GLN A 591 -33.39 29.01 3.49
C GLN A 591 -31.95 29.50 3.52
N LEU A 592 -31.77 30.81 3.67
CA LEU A 592 -30.48 31.47 3.74
C LEU A 592 -30.12 31.79 5.18
N VAL A 593 -28.90 31.44 5.56
CA VAL A 593 -28.38 31.72 6.89
C VAL A 593 -27.91 33.18 6.96
N ILE A 594 -28.25 33.89 8.03
CA ILE A 594 -27.78 35.25 8.26
C ILE A 594 -26.72 35.27 9.37
N GLN A 595 -25.57 35.86 9.06
CA GLN A 595 -24.48 36.09 9.98
C GLN A 595 -24.29 37.60 10.22
N VAL A 596 -23.83 37.95 11.43
CA VAL A 596 -23.30 39.29 11.74
C VAL A 596 -21.88 39.11 12.25
N ASN A 597 -20.92 39.74 11.58
CA ASN A 597 -19.48 39.59 11.86
C ASN A 597 -19.04 38.12 11.95
N GLY A 598 -19.54 37.28 11.03
CA GLY A 598 -19.20 35.85 10.94
C GLY A 598 -19.90 34.93 11.95
N LYS A 599 -20.76 35.45 12.84
CA LYS A 599 -21.53 34.63 13.79
C LYS A 599 -22.97 34.47 13.32
N LEU A 600 -23.53 33.26 13.43
CA LEU A 600 -24.93 32.95 13.09
C LEU A 600 -25.90 33.79 13.94
N ARG A 601 -26.78 34.55 13.29
CA ARG A 601 -27.77 35.43 13.95
C ARG A 601 -29.19 35.28 13.43
N GLY A 602 -29.43 34.64 12.31
CA GLY A 602 -30.79 34.42 11.85
C GLY A 602 -30.84 33.52 10.62
N GLN A 603 -32.05 33.38 10.10
CA GLN A 603 -32.34 32.67 8.86
C GLN A 603 -33.55 33.32 8.21
N ILE A 604 -33.57 33.34 6.88
CA ILE A 604 -34.66 33.86 6.04
C ILE A 604 -34.95 32.88 4.93
N ASP A 605 -36.22 32.73 4.56
CA ASP A 605 -36.63 31.93 3.42
C ASP A 605 -36.85 32.88 2.22
N MET A 606 -36.17 32.62 1.11
CA MET A 606 -36.18 33.47 -0.08
C MET A 606 -36.43 32.61 -1.33
N PRO A 607 -37.11 33.14 -2.37
CA PRO A 607 -37.19 32.46 -3.66
C PRO A 607 -35.79 32.10 -4.17
N ALA A 608 -35.62 30.93 -4.81
CA ALA A 608 -34.32 30.53 -5.35
C ALA A 608 -33.81 31.49 -6.44
N SER A 609 -34.73 32.20 -7.10
CA SER A 609 -34.44 33.26 -8.07
C SER A 609 -34.28 34.65 -7.45
N ALA A 610 -34.29 34.79 -6.12
CA ALA A 610 -34.21 36.09 -5.46
C ALA A 610 -32.90 36.80 -5.81
N SER A 611 -33.02 38.10 -6.11
CA SER A 611 -31.84 38.92 -6.42
C SER A 611 -30.97 39.10 -5.17
N ARG A 612 -29.71 39.49 -5.38
CA ARG A 612 -28.80 39.80 -4.28
C ARG A 612 -29.39 40.90 -3.39
N GLU A 613 -30.03 41.88 -4.01
CA GLU A 613 -30.64 43.04 -3.39
C GLU A 613 -31.83 42.64 -2.51
N ASP A 614 -32.69 41.74 -2.99
CA ASP A 614 -33.85 41.24 -2.23
C ASP A 614 -33.40 40.45 -0.99
N VAL A 615 -32.38 39.60 -1.16
CA VAL A 615 -31.79 38.80 -0.09
C VAL A 615 -31.14 39.69 0.97
N GLU A 616 -30.42 40.73 0.54
CA GLU A 616 -29.82 41.71 1.45
C GLU A 616 -30.89 42.51 2.21
N ALA A 617 -31.93 42.98 1.52
CA ALA A 617 -33.03 43.71 2.14
C ALA A 617 -33.74 42.87 3.21
N ALA A 618 -34.08 41.61 2.88
CA ALA A 618 -34.70 40.68 3.81
C ALA A 618 -33.80 40.36 5.03
N ALA A 619 -32.48 40.22 4.82
CA ALA A 619 -31.55 39.95 5.91
C ALA A 619 -31.42 41.12 6.88
N ARG A 620 -31.48 42.37 6.38
CA ARG A 620 -31.36 43.60 7.19
C ARG A 620 -32.56 43.85 8.09
N ILE A 621 -33.75 43.41 7.70
CA ILE A 621 -34.99 43.60 8.49
C ILE A 621 -35.28 42.41 9.42
N ASN A 622 -34.44 41.38 9.42
CA ASN A 622 -34.60 40.25 10.33
C ASN A 622 -34.46 40.73 11.78
N GLU A 623 -35.49 40.46 12.60
CA GLU A 623 -35.57 40.97 13.98
C GLU A 623 -34.34 40.63 14.82
N ASN A 624 -33.79 39.42 14.67
CA ASN A 624 -32.66 39.01 15.47
C ASN A 624 -31.39 39.71 14.98
N VAL A 625 -31.21 39.86 13.67
CA VAL A 625 -30.09 40.62 13.08
C VAL A 625 -30.10 42.07 13.54
N LEU A 626 -31.27 42.72 13.56
CA LEU A 626 -31.43 44.11 14.00
C LEU A 626 -30.87 44.33 15.41
N ARG A 627 -31.11 43.39 16.34
CA ARG A 627 -30.56 43.44 17.71
C ARG A 627 -29.03 43.41 17.76
N PHE A 628 -28.37 42.79 16.79
CA PHE A 628 -26.90 42.70 16.72
C PHE A 628 -26.27 43.81 15.86
N THR A 629 -27.08 44.60 15.17
CA THR A 629 -26.63 45.75 14.38
C THR A 629 -27.10 47.08 14.96
N GLU A 630 -27.89 47.07 16.03
CA GLU A 630 -28.37 48.28 16.70
C GLU A 630 -27.20 49.14 17.20
N GLY A 631 -27.21 50.43 16.81
CA GLY A 631 -26.14 51.37 17.15
C GLY A 631 -24.82 51.19 16.37
N LEU A 632 -24.73 50.21 15.47
CA LEU A 632 -23.53 49.94 14.66
C LEU A 632 -23.68 50.42 13.22
N THR A 633 -22.57 50.80 12.59
CA THR A 633 -22.57 51.13 11.16
C THR A 633 -22.35 49.87 10.33
N ILE A 634 -23.29 49.52 9.46
CA ILE A 634 -23.11 48.43 8.51
C ILE A 634 -22.10 48.86 7.44
N ARG A 635 -20.91 48.25 7.46
CA ARG A 635 -19.80 48.55 6.54
C ARG A 635 -19.95 47.83 5.21
N LYS A 636 -20.42 46.59 5.24
CA LYS A 636 -20.49 45.71 4.06
C LYS A 636 -21.50 44.61 4.28
N VAL A 637 -22.19 44.19 3.22
CA VAL A 637 -22.97 42.95 3.19
C VAL A 637 -22.39 42.03 2.13
N ILE A 638 -22.13 40.79 2.54
CA ILE A 638 -21.59 39.72 1.69
C ILE A 638 -22.70 38.70 1.51
N VAL A 639 -23.26 38.64 0.29
CA VAL A 639 -24.24 37.62 -0.08
C VAL A 639 -23.50 36.53 -0.84
N VAL A 640 -23.58 35.30 -0.34
CA VAL A 640 -23.17 34.10 -1.07
C VAL A 640 -24.45 33.50 -1.65
N PRO A 641 -24.67 33.57 -2.99
CA PRO A 641 -25.91 33.13 -3.61
C PRO A 641 -26.32 31.72 -3.18
N GLY A 642 -27.58 31.59 -2.78
CA GLY A 642 -28.18 30.31 -2.37
C GLY A 642 -27.65 29.70 -1.06
N LYS A 643 -26.79 30.40 -0.29
CA LYS A 643 -26.21 29.86 0.94
C LYS A 643 -26.40 30.76 2.16
N LEU A 644 -25.85 31.97 2.13
CA LEU A 644 -25.80 32.83 3.32
C LEU A 644 -25.67 34.31 3.00
N VAL A 645 -25.98 35.13 4.00
CA VAL A 645 -25.73 36.57 4.03
C VAL A 645 -24.90 36.89 5.28
N ASN A 646 -23.75 37.53 5.13
CA ASN A 646 -22.95 38.00 6.25
C ASN A 646 -22.91 39.54 6.26
N ILE A 647 -23.41 40.13 7.34
CA ILE A 647 -23.46 41.57 7.57
C ILE A 647 -22.26 41.95 8.44
N VAL A 648 -21.38 42.79 7.89
CA VAL A 648 -20.23 43.33 8.60
C VAL A 648 -20.63 44.68 9.19
N ALA A 649 -20.68 44.75 10.52
CA ALA A 649 -21.09 45.94 11.27
C ALA A 649 -20.05 46.30 12.34
N SER A 650 -19.77 47.59 12.50
CA SER A 650 -18.76 48.12 13.42
C SER A 650 -19.20 49.40 14.09
#